data_AF-A0A953BVM7-F1
#
_entry.id   AF-A0A953BVM7-F1
#
_cell.length_a   1.000
_cell.length_b   1.000
_cell.length_c   1.000
_cell.angle_alpha   90.00
_cell.angle_beta   90.00
_cell.angle_gamma   90.00
#
_symmetry.space_group_name_H-M   'P 1'
#
loop_
_entity.id
_entity.type
_entity.pdbx_description
1 polymer ?
#
loop_
_entity_poly.entity_id
_entity_poly.type
_entity_poly.pdbx_seq_one_letter_code
_entity_poly.pdbx_strand_id
1 'polypeptide(L)'
;MPRWLLTLCIIVLFGGAARLYTWALTPVIARQAPPRPLTMRTAGAPPTPHAASSAAREHLGHADWAAEAPIVWQRGEQAYLFADDYEVVDDTERNKVRFAPFALIWRDERHPEQTPYVMSAAAARLTFQNRFELSGADPGRIVGAALEGEVYVRGPNGLVLDGASFNFSEQTRTLYSDEPLRFAYGPTADSPSRASGSARGFSLLLVPGVGELLGDGLPQIADFERLTLRSDVRCEMQYEQDGRPTPVLISCDGAFEFDRTDRIASFDRNVIVVHREGRDDAASTKNVLRCPRLELRFDEDPQAGRALADGDGPGGVVPASAENASVWSQKMRSLASLKFHYLVATAPSPRRGEPQERVNFTSQGFGVTANAQTLQFDAFQRLLALTDPEAGVVDYGPTRLLAKRLMLGLDERQQLAWALGEGRGRIEHSDAATGELVLTADWRRRMEYRPDPEPASQEAADDRVIDLNGDVQVVLGELGALTTQRLRLWVPVAAVSRLASTSEPTTAPEGLPVRRIRADGGVLFDGPAAAGKAATLDVSLTAGRPPVIATAEDNSPRDEGSRGDRDKLSVPWVLQAGRITAEVIVDPETMDAGPRSVIAEDNLRIERAASEKKGAAGDALLMTGQRLTLTNLGGEQQVATLWGGRKAGSERAHFHSGELHLEGPEIQVDRAATRVQVIGRSLLQLPARADLLGRQMDAALRVDITSLDGLTFDGRRATFTRDVVVKLDQSRLHCQELIAVMDRPVSFRDESAAAPPEIQTLECRERVTINMHEFNKSQLVRHLEANVGRCLIDLKSGEFTADGEGRVDEWRKGGMQLSLTPQPTASANRPAESRELPWTYAHLQFKGNVKGNIHQQYAEISERVTAIYAPVEKANVPFERQDLSRTSASSERAACMQCDVLKILLTDSQQADRPFLVSLEAEGRSVLEGRSVHANAHQMSYEQAKDLLTLRGRGTEKASVYFEPESGARERYSASGGTIEVKPASRSVKVVGAGSFNGAH
;
A
#
# COMPACT_ATOMS: atom_id res chain seq x y z
N MET A 1 -10.48 50.34 49.52
CA MET A 1 -11.90 50.65 49.78
C MET A 1 -12.75 50.13 48.62
N PRO A 2 -13.99 49.67 48.88
CA PRO A 2 -14.66 48.69 48.03
C PRO A 2 -15.49 49.34 46.92
N ARG A 3 -15.40 48.79 45.70
CA ARG A 3 -16.18 49.20 44.51
C ARG A 3 -17.69 48.91 44.63
N TRP A 4 -18.14 48.15 45.63
CA TRP A 4 -19.56 47.83 45.83
C TRP A 4 -20.37 48.94 46.55
N LEU A 5 -19.70 49.88 47.24
CA LEU A 5 -20.35 51.02 47.89
C LEU A 5 -20.76 52.11 46.89
N LEU A 6 -20.04 52.25 45.77
CA LEU A 6 -20.32 53.28 44.76
C LEU A 6 -21.53 52.91 43.88
N THR A 7 -21.71 51.62 43.57
CA THR A 7 -22.87 51.13 42.81
C THR A 7 -24.17 51.23 43.60
N LEU A 8 -24.10 51.01 44.93
CA LEU A 8 -25.26 51.09 45.81
C LEU A 8 -25.70 52.55 46.05
N CYS A 9 -24.76 53.49 46.13
CA CYS A 9 -25.08 54.92 46.15
C CYS A 9 -25.73 55.41 44.84
N ILE A 10 -25.30 54.91 43.67
CA ILE A 10 -25.89 55.29 42.37
C ILE A 10 -27.32 54.76 42.23
N ILE A 11 -27.59 53.52 42.64
CA ILE A 11 -28.94 52.93 42.58
C ILE A 11 -29.90 53.65 43.54
N VAL A 12 -29.45 54.06 44.73
CA VAL A 12 -30.26 54.82 45.69
C VAL A 12 -30.48 56.28 45.22
N LEU A 13 -29.49 56.91 44.59
CA LEU A 13 -29.61 58.26 44.01
C LEU A 13 -30.56 58.29 42.80
N PHE A 14 -30.51 57.30 41.91
CA PHE A 14 -31.42 57.22 40.75
C PHE A 14 -32.84 56.76 41.14
N GLY A 15 -32.97 55.84 42.11
CA GLY A 15 -34.27 55.46 42.66
C GLY A 15 -34.96 56.59 43.43
N GLY A 16 -34.19 57.41 44.14
CA GLY A 16 -34.67 58.61 44.82
C GLY A 16 -35.08 59.73 43.86
N ALA A 17 -34.30 59.96 42.80
CA ALA A 17 -34.62 60.94 41.76
C ALA A 17 -35.87 60.55 40.95
N ALA A 18 -36.07 59.26 40.64
CA ALA A 18 -37.27 58.77 39.96
C ALA A 18 -38.55 58.88 40.83
N ARG A 19 -38.42 58.75 42.16
CA ARG A 19 -39.54 58.97 43.08
C ARG A 19 -39.83 60.44 43.39
N LEU A 20 -38.83 61.31 43.42
CA LEU A 20 -39.06 62.76 43.46
C LEU A 20 -39.67 63.29 42.16
N TYR A 21 -39.25 62.74 41.00
CA TYR A 21 -39.83 63.06 39.69
C TYR A 21 -41.32 62.67 39.60
N THR A 22 -41.70 61.50 40.14
CA THR A 22 -43.10 61.04 40.19
C THR A 22 -43.94 61.63 41.34
N TRP A 23 -43.34 62.32 42.31
CA TRP A 23 -44.09 63.02 43.37
C TRP A 23 -44.28 64.52 43.08
N ALA A 24 -43.33 65.16 42.40
CA ALA A 24 -43.37 66.61 42.12
C ALA A 24 -44.09 66.98 40.81
N LEU A 25 -44.12 66.12 39.77
CA LEU A 25 -44.77 66.43 38.48
C LEU A 25 -46.22 65.93 38.34
N THR A 26 -46.67 65.05 39.24
CA THR A 26 -48.00 64.43 39.16
C THR A 26 -49.17 65.36 39.50
N PRO A 27 -49.02 66.45 40.30
CA PRO A 27 -50.11 67.41 40.49
C PRO A 27 -50.13 68.57 39.47
N VAL A 28 -49.20 68.63 38.49
CA VAL A 28 -49.14 69.71 37.48
C VAL A 28 -49.52 69.25 36.06
N ILE A 29 -49.72 67.94 35.84
CA ILE A 29 -50.35 67.39 34.62
C ILE A 29 -51.72 66.77 34.96
N ALA A 30 -52.46 67.43 35.86
CA ALA A 30 -53.91 67.28 35.93
C ALA A 30 -54.52 68.04 34.73
N ARG A 31 -54.39 67.46 33.53
CA ARG A 31 -55.30 67.81 32.44
C ARG A 31 -56.65 67.17 32.73
N GLN A 32 -57.67 68.00 32.56
CA GLN A 32 -59.07 67.75 32.79
C GLN A 32 -59.51 66.36 32.33
N ALA A 33 -60.40 65.75 33.12
CA ALA A 33 -61.11 64.53 32.75
C ALA A 33 -61.65 64.66 31.31
N PRO A 34 -61.49 63.64 30.44
CA PRO A 34 -62.29 63.59 29.24
C PRO A 34 -63.77 63.57 29.66
N PRO A 35 -64.66 64.29 28.95
CA PRO A 35 -66.09 64.11 29.15
C PRO A 35 -66.41 62.62 28.97
N ARG A 36 -67.32 62.12 29.80
CA ARG A 36 -67.96 60.80 29.62
C ARG A 36 -68.23 60.62 28.12
N PRO A 37 -67.70 59.57 27.45
CA PRO A 37 -68.17 59.26 26.12
C PRO A 37 -69.68 59.03 26.22
N LEU A 38 -70.42 59.75 25.40
CA LEU A 38 -71.83 59.49 25.19
C LEU A 38 -71.91 58.07 24.62
N THR A 39 -72.23 57.08 25.45
CA THR A 39 -72.62 55.76 24.99
C THR A 39 -73.92 55.94 24.21
N MET A 40 -73.82 56.11 22.89
CA MET A 40 -74.99 56.02 22.01
C MET A 40 -75.40 54.55 21.97
N ARG A 41 -76.29 54.15 22.88
CA ARG A 41 -77.16 53.00 22.63
C ARG A 41 -78.05 53.38 21.47
N THR A 42 -77.72 52.95 20.26
CA THR A 42 -78.64 53.02 19.12
C THR A 42 -79.82 52.11 19.42
N ALA A 43 -80.93 52.72 19.85
CA ALA A 43 -82.23 52.08 19.84
C ALA A 43 -82.65 51.93 18.37
N GLY A 44 -82.79 50.68 17.92
CA GLY A 44 -83.36 50.33 16.61
C GLY A 44 -82.33 50.19 15.49
N ALA A 45 -81.44 49.19 15.57
CA ALA A 45 -80.77 48.69 14.38
C ALA A 45 -81.77 47.87 13.53
N PRO A 46 -81.76 47.99 12.18
CA PRO A 46 -82.55 47.12 11.31
C PRO A 46 -82.14 45.65 11.51
N PRO A 47 -83.06 44.68 11.29
CA PRO A 47 -82.73 43.27 11.39
C PRO A 47 -81.55 42.92 10.48
N THR A 48 -80.65 42.08 10.98
CA THR A 48 -79.54 41.50 10.22
C THR A 48 -80.03 41.03 8.86
N PRO A 49 -79.45 41.50 7.74
CA PRO A 49 -79.82 41.02 6.41
C PRO A 49 -79.72 39.49 6.39
N HIS A 50 -80.74 38.81 5.86
CA HIS A 50 -80.80 37.34 5.87
C HIS A 50 -79.53 36.71 5.26
N ALA A 51 -78.96 37.31 4.22
CA ALA A 51 -77.71 36.87 3.59
C ALA A 51 -76.51 36.89 4.55
N ALA A 52 -76.36 37.94 5.37
CA ALA A 52 -75.27 38.08 6.33
C ALA A 52 -75.41 37.07 7.49
N SER A 53 -76.63 36.86 8.00
CA SER A 53 -76.89 35.87 9.06
C SER A 53 -76.65 34.43 8.59
N SER A 54 -76.99 34.10 7.34
CA SER A 54 -76.70 32.80 6.73
C SER A 54 -75.19 32.58 6.57
N ALA A 55 -74.46 33.59 6.07
CA ALA A 55 -73.01 33.51 5.89
C ALA A 55 -72.28 33.34 7.24
N ALA A 56 -72.75 34.00 8.31
CA ALA A 56 -72.21 33.82 9.65
C ALA A 56 -72.41 32.38 10.17
N ARG A 57 -73.61 31.80 10.04
CA ARG A 57 -73.86 30.41 10.47
C ARG A 57 -73.05 29.38 9.69
N GLU A 58 -72.76 29.65 8.42
CA GLU A 58 -72.00 28.75 7.56
C GLU A 58 -70.48 28.81 7.80
N HIS A 59 -69.93 30.00 8.01
CA HIS A 59 -68.47 30.21 8.00
C HIS A 59 -67.87 30.64 9.35
N LEU A 60 -68.66 31.17 10.28
CA LEU A 60 -68.23 31.66 11.62
C LEU A 60 -68.62 30.68 12.76
N GLY A 61 -68.38 29.37 12.61
CA GLY A 61 -68.72 28.36 13.63
C GLY A 61 -67.96 28.46 14.97
N HIS A 62 -67.00 29.38 15.11
CA HIS A 62 -66.32 29.70 16.38
C HIS A 62 -66.86 30.99 17.04
N ALA A 63 -67.75 31.71 16.35
CA ALA A 63 -68.33 32.99 16.75
C ALA A 63 -69.84 32.98 16.49
N ASP A 64 -70.56 32.04 17.13
CA ASP A 64 -72.00 31.82 16.94
C ASP A 64 -72.85 33.08 17.17
N TRP A 65 -72.36 34.00 18.01
CA TRP A 65 -72.98 35.30 18.27
C TRP A 65 -73.12 36.18 17.01
N ALA A 66 -72.23 36.02 16.02
CA ALA A 66 -72.21 36.85 14.82
C ALA A 66 -73.47 36.71 13.96
N ALA A 67 -74.17 35.56 14.03
CA ALA A 67 -75.42 35.35 13.29
C ALA A 67 -76.58 36.22 13.80
N GLU A 68 -76.51 36.68 15.05
CA GLU A 68 -77.54 37.48 15.73
C GLU A 68 -77.04 38.89 16.08
N ALA A 69 -75.85 39.27 15.59
CA ALA A 69 -75.19 40.53 15.93
C ALA A 69 -76.06 41.75 15.55
N PRO A 70 -76.24 42.73 16.47
CA PRO A 70 -77.03 43.93 16.22
C PRO A 70 -76.35 44.90 15.24
N ILE A 71 -75.03 44.84 15.08
CA ILE A 71 -74.29 45.67 14.14
C ILE A 71 -73.70 44.78 13.05
N VAL A 72 -74.17 45.02 11.82
CA VAL A 72 -73.56 44.45 10.61
C VAL A 72 -73.22 45.57 9.65
N TRP A 73 -71.94 45.69 9.33
CA TRP A 73 -71.46 46.56 8.28
C TRP A 73 -71.16 45.71 7.05
N GLN A 74 -71.97 45.92 6.00
CA GLN A 74 -71.89 45.20 4.74
C GLN A 74 -71.26 46.10 3.66
N ARG A 75 -70.24 45.56 2.99
CA ARG A 75 -69.57 46.16 1.83
C ARG A 75 -69.81 45.25 0.62
N GLY A 76 -70.74 45.64 -0.25
CA GLY A 76 -71.16 44.82 -1.39
C GLY A 76 -71.68 43.43 -0.97
N GLU A 77 -71.50 42.42 -1.83
CA GLU A 77 -71.76 41.01 -1.47
C GLU A 77 -70.52 40.31 -0.87
N GLN A 78 -69.39 41.04 -0.77
CA GLN A 78 -68.06 40.45 -0.60
C GLN A 78 -67.53 40.52 0.82
N ALA A 79 -67.91 41.51 1.61
CA ALA A 79 -67.41 41.67 2.97
C ALA A 79 -68.54 41.97 3.97
N TYR A 80 -68.56 41.19 5.05
CA TYR A 80 -69.49 41.34 6.18
C TYR A 80 -68.70 41.46 7.47
N LEU A 81 -68.84 42.59 8.16
CA LEU A 81 -68.29 42.84 9.49
C LEU A 81 -69.42 42.78 10.51
N PHE A 82 -69.21 42.02 11.58
CA PHE A 82 -70.17 41.81 12.67
C PHE A 82 -69.60 42.33 14.00
N ALA A 83 -70.44 43.01 14.78
CA ALA A 83 -70.13 43.45 16.14
C ALA A 83 -71.39 43.60 17.00
N ASP A 84 -71.23 43.57 18.33
CA ASP A 84 -72.34 43.90 19.25
C ASP A 84 -72.36 45.38 19.62
N ASP A 85 -71.18 45.99 19.76
CA ASP A 85 -71.02 47.39 20.10
C ASP A 85 -69.87 48.04 19.30
N TYR A 86 -69.92 49.37 19.17
CA TYR A 86 -68.84 50.17 18.57
C TYR A 86 -68.60 51.49 19.31
N GLU A 87 -67.32 51.86 19.45
CA GLU A 87 -66.88 53.10 20.09
C GLU A 87 -65.93 53.87 19.16
N VAL A 88 -66.16 55.18 18.99
CA VAL A 88 -65.24 56.05 18.26
C VAL A 88 -64.08 56.42 19.19
N VAL A 89 -62.87 55.97 18.87
CA VAL A 89 -61.67 56.10 19.73
C VAL A 89 -60.99 57.47 19.57
N ASP A 90 -61.18 58.11 18.40
CA ASP A 90 -60.61 59.43 18.09
C ASP A 90 -61.73 60.44 17.81
N ASP A 91 -61.95 61.35 18.76
CA ASP A 91 -62.99 62.39 18.69
C ASP A 91 -62.70 63.48 17.65
N THR A 92 -61.44 63.62 17.19
CA THR A 92 -60.99 64.70 16.32
C THR A 92 -61.36 64.45 14.86
N GLU A 93 -60.95 63.32 14.29
CA GLU A 93 -61.22 62.96 12.88
C GLU A 93 -62.36 61.93 12.73
N ARG A 94 -62.76 61.27 13.83
CA ARG A 94 -63.80 60.22 13.85
C ARG A 94 -63.61 59.10 12.81
N ASN A 95 -62.35 58.83 12.44
CA ASN A 95 -61.95 57.79 11.49
C ASN A 95 -61.41 56.53 12.17
N LYS A 96 -61.27 56.52 13.52
CA LYS A 96 -60.83 55.36 14.31
C LYS A 96 -61.99 54.82 15.13
N VAL A 97 -62.35 53.57 14.90
CA VAL A 97 -63.51 52.92 15.52
C VAL A 97 -63.10 51.59 16.11
N ARG A 98 -63.51 51.33 17.35
CA ARG A 98 -63.35 50.06 18.06
C ARG A 98 -64.64 49.28 18.00
N PHE A 99 -64.60 48.07 17.47
CA PHE A 99 -65.72 47.12 17.44
C PHE A 99 -65.48 46.01 18.46
N ALA A 100 -66.51 45.63 19.24
CA ALA A 100 -66.39 44.56 20.24
C ALA A 100 -67.72 43.81 20.43
N PRO A 101 -67.74 42.46 20.42
CA PRO A 101 -66.73 41.58 19.81
C PRO A 101 -66.63 41.80 18.29
N PHE A 102 -65.62 41.25 17.61
CA PHE A 102 -65.38 41.51 16.19
C PHE A 102 -65.31 40.21 15.38
N ALA A 103 -66.04 40.18 14.26
CA ALA A 103 -65.88 39.16 13.23
C ALA A 103 -65.98 39.75 11.82
N LEU A 104 -65.22 39.21 10.88
CA LEU A 104 -65.18 39.60 9.48
C LEU A 104 -65.23 38.37 8.58
N ILE A 105 -66.13 38.39 7.61
CA ILE A 105 -66.14 37.47 6.47
C ILE A 105 -65.77 38.28 5.24
N TRP A 106 -64.77 37.84 4.49
CA TRP A 106 -64.35 38.44 3.22
C TRP A 106 -64.24 37.37 2.14
N ARG A 107 -64.93 37.60 1.01
CA ARG A 107 -64.92 36.75 -0.18
C ARG A 107 -64.13 37.46 -1.28
N ASP A 108 -63.20 36.75 -1.88
CA ASP A 108 -62.41 37.28 -2.99
C ASP A 108 -63.26 37.29 -4.27
N GLU A 109 -63.48 38.47 -4.86
CA GLU A 109 -64.28 38.64 -6.09
C GLU A 109 -63.73 37.84 -7.28
N ARG A 110 -62.43 37.56 -7.26
CA ARG A 110 -61.73 36.88 -8.35
C ARG A 110 -61.90 35.36 -8.29
N HIS A 111 -62.19 34.84 -7.10
CA HIS A 111 -62.35 33.42 -6.82
C HIS A 111 -63.58 33.18 -5.91
N PRO A 112 -64.79 33.54 -6.35
CA PRO A 112 -66.01 33.40 -5.55
C PRO A 112 -66.32 31.95 -5.17
N GLU A 113 -65.75 30.97 -5.89
CA GLU A 113 -65.85 29.54 -5.62
C GLU A 113 -65.02 29.05 -4.43
N GLN A 114 -64.06 29.83 -3.94
CA GLN A 114 -63.21 29.46 -2.81
C GLN A 114 -63.88 29.76 -1.47
N THR A 115 -63.51 29.02 -0.43
CA THR A 115 -63.96 29.31 0.94
C THR A 115 -63.54 30.73 1.33
N PRO A 116 -64.44 31.55 1.88
CA PRO A 116 -64.12 32.93 2.23
C PRO A 116 -63.05 32.99 3.33
N TYR A 117 -62.34 34.12 3.38
CA TYR A 117 -61.51 34.46 4.52
C TYR A 117 -62.41 34.86 5.68
N VAL A 118 -62.14 34.30 6.85
CA VAL A 118 -62.89 34.52 8.07
C VAL A 118 -61.94 34.94 9.15
N MET A 119 -62.27 36.00 9.88
CA MET A 119 -61.45 36.54 10.96
C MET A 119 -62.35 36.82 12.16
N SER A 120 -61.94 36.41 13.34
CA SER A 120 -62.62 36.73 14.60
C SER A 120 -61.62 37.22 15.65
N ALA A 121 -62.02 38.22 16.44
CA ALA A 121 -61.22 38.79 17.52
C ALA A 121 -62.08 39.25 18.70
N ALA A 122 -61.49 39.39 19.88
CA ALA A 122 -62.20 39.92 21.06
C ALA A 122 -62.63 41.38 20.86
N ALA A 123 -61.82 42.18 20.16
CA ALA A 123 -62.19 43.50 19.65
C ALA A 123 -61.30 43.87 18.46
N ALA A 124 -61.70 44.86 17.66
CA ALA A 124 -60.87 45.40 16.58
C ALA A 124 -60.95 46.92 16.53
N ARG A 125 -59.81 47.60 16.58
CA ARG A 125 -59.67 49.03 16.29
C ARG A 125 -59.32 49.22 14.82
N LEU A 126 -60.29 49.67 14.03
CA LEU A 126 -60.11 49.96 12.61
C LEU A 126 -59.91 51.46 12.39
N THR A 127 -58.96 51.81 11.52
CA THR A 127 -58.72 53.17 11.05
C THR A 127 -59.12 53.25 9.59
N PHE A 128 -60.09 54.10 9.27
CA PHE A 128 -60.61 54.33 7.93
C PHE A 128 -59.95 55.55 7.29
N GLN A 129 -59.96 55.59 5.95
CA GLN A 129 -59.44 56.72 5.17
C GLN A 129 -60.23 58.01 5.44
N ASN A 130 -61.55 57.88 5.61
CA ASN A 130 -62.46 58.98 5.88
C ASN A 130 -63.20 58.75 7.22
N ARG A 131 -64.01 59.73 7.64
CA ARG A 131 -64.85 59.66 8.83
C ARG A 131 -65.85 58.50 8.74
N PHE A 132 -66.03 57.75 9.84
CA PHE A 132 -66.94 56.60 9.92
C PHE A 132 -68.30 56.95 10.52
N GLU A 133 -69.38 56.61 9.81
CA GLU A 133 -70.76 56.72 10.28
C GLU A 133 -71.58 55.51 9.81
N LEU A 134 -72.25 54.80 10.73
CA LEU A 134 -72.95 53.53 10.46
C LEU A 134 -74.08 53.65 9.41
N SER A 135 -74.63 54.85 9.24
CA SER A 135 -75.69 55.18 8.26
C SER A 135 -75.30 56.34 7.35
N GLY A 136 -74.01 56.72 7.33
CA GLY A 136 -73.50 57.88 6.60
C GLY A 136 -72.79 57.52 5.28
N ALA A 137 -72.08 58.50 4.72
CA ALA A 137 -71.28 58.32 3.51
C ALA A 137 -70.16 57.28 3.71
N ASP A 138 -69.73 56.67 2.61
CA ASP A 138 -68.75 55.59 2.62
C ASP A 138 -67.44 56.00 3.32
N PRO A 139 -67.02 55.34 4.42
CA PRO A 139 -65.82 55.71 5.19
C PRO A 139 -64.50 55.52 4.42
N GLY A 140 -64.56 55.09 3.16
CA GLY A 140 -63.39 54.73 2.37
C GLY A 140 -62.70 53.48 2.92
N ARG A 141 -61.45 53.27 2.49
CA ARG A 141 -60.72 52.03 2.79
C ARG A 141 -60.20 51.95 4.22
N ILE A 142 -59.95 50.74 4.69
CA ILE A 142 -59.22 50.48 5.93
C ILE A 142 -57.72 50.75 5.67
N VAL A 143 -57.16 51.74 6.38
CA VAL A 143 -55.73 52.12 6.28
C VAL A 143 -54.90 51.62 7.48
N GLY A 144 -55.56 51.14 8.52
CA GLY A 144 -54.93 50.51 9.68
C GLY A 144 -55.92 49.67 10.48
N ALA A 145 -55.43 48.61 11.12
CA ALA A 145 -56.24 47.73 11.96
C ALA A 145 -55.43 47.22 13.15
N ALA A 146 -55.99 47.24 14.34
CA ALA A 146 -55.43 46.60 15.53
C ALA A 146 -56.47 45.64 16.11
N LEU A 147 -56.27 44.35 15.89
CA LEU A 147 -57.11 43.28 16.43
C LEU A 147 -56.63 42.96 17.85
N GLU A 148 -57.52 43.01 18.83
CA GLU A 148 -57.22 42.86 20.26
C GLU A 148 -57.67 41.48 20.76
N GLY A 149 -56.89 40.91 21.68
CA GLY A 149 -57.17 39.61 22.28
C GLY A 149 -56.84 38.46 21.34
N GLU A 150 -57.49 37.31 21.56
CA GLU A 150 -57.35 36.12 20.70
C GLU A 150 -57.89 36.41 19.31
N VAL A 151 -57.10 36.10 18.29
CA VAL A 151 -57.41 36.33 16.88
C VAL A 151 -57.29 35.01 16.15
N TYR A 152 -58.37 34.66 15.46
CA TYR A 152 -58.45 33.44 14.67
C TYR A 152 -58.80 33.79 13.23
N VAL A 153 -57.96 33.35 12.28
CA VAL A 153 -58.15 33.56 10.85
C VAL A 153 -58.21 32.22 10.14
N ARG A 154 -59.19 32.07 9.25
CA ARG A 154 -59.32 30.96 8.30
C ARG A 154 -59.42 31.48 6.88
N GLY A 155 -59.00 30.68 5.91
CA GLY A 155 -59.19 31.01 4.50
C GLY A 155 -59.08 29.78 3.59
N PRO A 156 -59.05 30.01 2.26
CA PRO A 156 -58.81 28.98 1.25
C PRO A 156 -57.59 28.11 1.53
N ASN A 157 -57.56 26.92 0.92
CA ASN A 157 -56.42 26.01 0.91
C ASN A 157 -55.93 25.60 2.31
N GLY A 158 -56.84 25.51 3.28
CA GLY A 158 -56.50 25.11 4.65
C GLY A 158 -55.72 26.16 5.43
N LEU A 159 -55.75 27.44 5.01
CA LEU A 159 -55.14 28.54 5.76
C LEU A 159 -55.78 28.64 7.15
N VAL A 160 -54.93 28.58 8.17
CA VAL A 160 -55.29 28.84 9.57
C VAL A 160 -54.21 29.72 10.19
N LEU A 161 -54.60 30.81 10.85
CA LEU A 161 -53.74 31.59 11.73
C LEU A 161 -54.44 31.72 13.07
N ASP A 162 -53.78 31.31 14.14
CA ASP A 162 -54.27 31.33 15.52
C ASP A 162 -53.23 32.06 16.37
N GLY A 163 -53.57 33.25 16.86
CA GLY A 163 -52.66 34.10 17.61
C GLY A 163 -53.39 35.17 18.40
N ALA A 164 -52.71 36.27 18.71
CA ALA A 164 -53.32 37.40 19.42
C ALA A 164 -52.74 38.75 18.99
N SER A 165 -53.48 39.83 19.24
CA SER A 165 -52.96 41.21 19.19
C SER A 165 -52.28 41.61 17.86
N PHE A 166 -52.97 41.43 16.72
CA PHE A 166 -52.42 41.75 15.40
C PHE A 166 -52.54 43.24 15.08
N ASN A 167 -51.44 43.85 14.63
CA ASN A 167 -51.39 45.27 14.26
C ASN A 167 -50.98 45.43 12.79
N PHE A 168 -51.84 46.07 12.02
CA PHE A 168 -51.66 46.40 10.62
C PHE A 168 -51.64 47.93 10.43
N SER A 169 -50.69 48.42 9.64
CA SER A 169 -50.66 49.80 9.18
C SER A 169 -50.18 49.88 7.73
N GLU A 170 -50.99 50.52 6.89
CA GLU A 170 -50.66 50.80 5.49
C GLU A 170 -49.50 51.81 5.40
N GLN A 171 -49.43 52.77 6.32
CA GLN A 171 -48.39 53.81 6.35
C GLN A 171 -47.00 53.25 6.68
N THR A 172 -46.90 52.41 7.72
CA THR A 172 -45.62 51.78 8.08
C THR A 172 -45.34 50.54 7.23
N ARG A 173 -46.33 50.06 6.45
CA ARG A 173 -46.26 48.86 5.62
C ARG A 173 -45.93 47.61 6.44
N THR A 174 -46.51 47.50 7.63
CA THR A 174 -46.23 46.38 8.54
C THR A 174 -47.51 45.71 9.01
N LEU A 175 -47.47 44.40 9.08
CA LEU A 175 -48.41 43.57 9.84
C LEU A 175 -47.62 42.76 10.86
N TYR A 176 -47.85 42.95 12.16
CA TYR A 176 -47.08 42.26 13.20
C TYR A 176 -47.93 41.87 14.41
N SER A 177 -47.41 40.91 15.17
CA SER A 177 -47.84 40.58 16.53
C SER A 177 -46.62 40.19 17.37
N ASP A 178 -46.62 40.54 18.65
CA ASP A 178 -45.60 40.12 19.63
C ASP A 178 -46.00 38.83 20.37
N GLU A 179 -47.24 38.35 20.17
CA GLU A 179 -47.81 37.21 20.88
C GLU A 179 -47.52 35.87 20.16
N PRO A 180 -47.71 34.73 20.84
CA PRO A 180 -47.61 33.42 20.20
C PRO A 180 -48.54 33.28 19.00
N LEU A 181 -48.01 32.71 17.92
CA LEU A 181 -48.72 32.43 16.67
C LEU A 181 -48.61 30.95 16.33
N ARG A 182 -49.73 30.36 15.90
CA ARG A 182 -49.79 29.07 15.20
C ARG A 182 -50.34 29.30 13.80
N PHE A 183 -49.76 28.60 12.83
CA PHE A 183 -50.19 28.73 11.44
C PHE A 183 -50.27 27.35 10.76
N ALA A 184 -51.15 27.24 9.78
CA ALA A 184 -51.23 26.08 8.88
C ALA A 184 -51.68 26.51 7.49
N TYR A 185 -51.21 25.80 6.48
CA TYR A 185 -51.55 25.97 5.07
C TYR A 185 -51.40 24.64 4.31
N GLY A 186 -52.27 24.40 3.33
CA GLY A 186 -52.32 23.19 2.52
C GLY A 186 -53.10 22.02 3.16
N PRO A 187 -53.38 20.95 2.39
CA PRO A 187 -53.03 20.77 0.97
C PRO A 187 -53.87 21.65 0.02
N THR A 188 -53.34 21.94 -1.17
CA THR A 188 -54.02 22.69 -2.25
C THR A 188 -54.48 21.73 -3.35
N ALA A 189 -55.31 22.20 -4.30
CA ALA A 189 -55.71 21.39 -5.45
C ALA A 189 -54.52 20.92 -6.32
N ASP A 190 -53.46 21.74 -6.38
CA ASP A 190 -52.28 21.52 -7.21
C ASP A 190 -51.10 20.88 -6.46
N SER A 191 -51.15 20.77 -5.13
CA SER A 191 -50.07 20.20 -4.33
C SER A 191 -50.57 19.50 -3.07
N PRO A 192 -50.16 18.24 -2.82
CA PRO A 192 -50.44 17.55 -1.58
C PRO A 192 -49.60 18.08 -0.39
N SER A 193 -48.74 19.09 -0.63
CA SER A 193 -47.85 19.63 0.38
C SER A 193 -48.62 20.36 1.49
N ARG A 194 -48.18 20.18 2.73
CA ARG A 194 -48.74 20.85 3.90
C ARG A 194 -47.64 21.55 4.68
N ALA A 195 -47.90 22.76 5.13
CA ALA A 195 -47.03 23.51 6.02
C ALA A 195 -47.79 23.90 7.27
N SER A 196 -47.19 23.70 8.44
CA SER A 196 -47.74 24.18 9.71
C SER A 196 -46.62 24.59 10.63
N GLY A 197 -46.92 25.40 11.63
CA GLY A 197 -45.89 25.81 12.57
C GLY A 197 -46.38 26.68 13.69
N SER A 198 -45.43 27.05 14.54
CA SER A 198 -45.62 27.95 15.66
C SER A 198 -44.41 28.85 15.85
N ALA A 199 -44.63 30.06 16.35
CA ALA A 199 -43.57 30.99 16.74
C ALA A 199 -44.05 31.91 17.87
N ARG A 200 -43.12 32.57 18.56
CA ARG A 200 -43.41 33.73 19.42
C ARG A 200 -43.15 35.01 18.65
N GLY A 201 -44.23 35.70 18.30
CA GLY A 201 -44.24 36.92 17.51
C GLY A 201 -43.94 36.70 16.03
N PHE A 202 -44.57 37.52 15.19
CA PHE A 202 -44.30 37.59 13.77
C PHE A 202 -44.36 39.02 13.26
N SER A 203 -43.75 39.27 12.10
CA SER A 203 -43.84 40.53 11.37
C SER A 203 -43.78 40.27 9.88
N LEU A 204 -44.58 41.00 9.12
CA LEU A 204 -44.60 41.06 7.67
C LEU A 204 -44.29 42.50 7.26
N LEU A 205 -43.28 42.67 6.41
CA LEU A 205 -43.02 43.92 5.70
C LEU A 205 -43.75 43.86 4.35
N LEU A 206 -44.68 44.78 4.12
CA LEU A 206 -45.63 44.75 3.03
C LEU A 206 -45.19 45.64 1.85
N VAL A 207 -45.58 45.24 0.65
CA VAL A 207 -45.40 46.00 -0.58
C VAL A 207 -46.69 46.73 -0.92
N PRO A 208 -46.68 48.07 -1.07
CA PRO A 208 -47.87 48.82 -1.41
C PRO A 208 -48.36 48.44 -2.81
N GLY A 209 -49.68 48.34 -2.96
CA GLY A 209 -50.35 48.07 -4.23
C GLY A 209 -50.84 49.34 -4.92
N VAL A 210 -51.10 49.22 -6.22
CA VAL A 210 -51.75 50.26 -7.02
C VAL A 210 -53.15 49.75 -7.38
N GLY A 211 -54.18 50.47 -6.96
CA GLY A 211 -55.59 50.10 -7.18
C GLY A 211 -56.20 49.19 -6.11
N GLU A 212 -57.44 48.76 -6.32
CA GLU A 212 -58.26 47.96 -5.40
C GLU A 212 -58.02 46.45 -5.56
N LEU A 213 -56.77 46.00 -5.37
CA LEU A 213 -56.37 44.60 -5.60
C LEU A 213 -57.10 43.58 -4.72
N LEU A 214 -57.54 43.98 -3.52
CA LEU A 214 -58.29 43.14 -2.58
C LEU A 214 -59.81 43.41 -2.63
N GLY A 215 -60.26 44.34 -3.48
CA GLY A 215 -61.64 44.83 -3.53
C GLY A 215 -61.80 46.24 -2.96
N ASP A 216 -62.94 46.85 -3.24
CA ASP A 216 -63.30 48.20 -2.79
C ASP A 216 -63.37 48.28 -1.25
N GLY A 217 -62.79 49.33 -0.66
CA GLY A 217 -62.76 49.55 0.78
C GLY A 217 -61.71 48.76 1.58
N LEU A 218 -60.84 47.97 0.94
CA LEU A 218 -59.76 47.21 1.59
C LEU A 218 -58.37 47.86 1.42
N PRO A 219 -57.38 47.48 2.26
CA PRO A 219 -56.05 48.07 2.20
C PRO A 219 -55.34 47.87 0.85
N GLN A 220 -54.58 48.87 0.39
CA GLN A 220 -53.84 48.80 -0.88
C GLN A 220 -52.50 48.07 -0.71
N ILE A 221 -52.55 46.75 -0.56
CA ILE A 221 -51.38 45.88 -0.44
C ILE A 221 -51.29 45.01 -1.70
N ALA A 222 -50.12 44.98 -2.34
CA ALA A 222 -49.88 44.10 -3.48
C ALA A 222 -49.17 42.79 -3.12
N ASP A 223 -48.29 42.83 -2.12
CA ASP A 223 -47.42 41.70 -1.78
C ASP A 223 -46.74 41.90 -0.40
N PHE A 224 -45.80 41.03 -0.04
CA PHE A 224 -44.85 41.23 1.06
C PHE A 224 -43.40 41.11 0.58
N GLU A 225 -42.49 41.84 1.22
CA GLU A 225 -41.04 41.81 0.96
C GLU A 225 -40.33 40.83 1.91
N ARG A 226 -40.73 40.83 3.18
CA ARG A 226 -40.08 40.02 4.22
C ARG A 226 -41.08 39.48 5.23
N LEU A 227 -40.94 38.20 5.57
CA LEU A 227 -41.63 37.54 6.68
C LEU A 227 -40.62 37.22 7.77
N THR A 228 -40.90 37.62 9.01
CA THR A 228 -40.06 37.33 10.17
C THR A 228 -40.90 36.66 11.25
N LEU A 229 -40.50 35.47 11.71
CA LEU A 229 -40.95 34.85 12.96
C LEU A 229 -39.84 35.05 13.99
N ARG A 230 -40.12 35.65 15.15
CA ARG A 230 -39.04 36.26 15.97
C ARG A 230 -38.24 35.28 16.82
N SER A 231 -38.89 34.28 17.40
CA SER A 231 -38.28 33.31 18.33
C SER A 231 -39.11 32.05 18.50
N ASP A 232 -38.50 30.99 19.03
CA ASP A 232 -39.14 29.69 19.31
C ASP A 232 -39.91 29.15 18.09
N VAL A 233 -39.26 29.19 16.94
CA VAL A 233 -39.87 28.84 15.66
C VAL A 233 -39.84 27.33 15.49
N ARG A 234 -41.00 26.77 15.14
CA ARG A 234 -41.16 25.37 14.76
C ARG A 234 -41.98 25.30 13.50
N CYS A 235 -41.41 24.76 12.44
CA CYS A 235 -42.05 24.58 11.14
C CYS A 235 -42.08 23.09 10.81
N GLU A 236 -43.27 22.54 10.57
CA GLU A 236 -43.49 21.20 10.07
C GLU A 236 -44.00 21.29 8.62
N MET A 237 -43.24 20.70 7.72
CA MET A 237 -43.52 20.68 6.28
C MET A 237 -43.67 19.25 5.81
N GLN A 238 -44.63 19.00 4.94
CA GLN A 238 -44.80 17.73 4.23
C GLN A 238 -44.76 18.07 2.75
N TYR A 239 -43.84 17.47 2.00
CA TYR A 239 -43.74 17.64 0.54
C TYR A 239 -43.70 16.28 -0.15
N GLU A 240 -44.05 16.25 -1.43
CA GLU A 240 -44.00 15.02 -2.23
C GLU A 240 -42.58 14.76 -2.75
N GLN A 241 -42.04 13.59 -2.43
CA GLN A 241 -40.77 13.06 -2.93
C GLN A 241 -41.03 11.64 -3.46
N ASP A 242 -40.70 11.39 -4.73
CA ASP A 242 -40.90 10.09 -5.41
C ASP A 242 -42.33 9.53 -5.26
N GLY A 243 -43.35 10.40 -5.37
CA GLY A 243 -44.76 10.02 -5.23
C GLY A 243 -45.23 9.82 -3.80
N ARG A 244 -44.45 10.27 -2.78
CA ARG A 244 -44.73 10.03 -1.36
C ARG A 244 -44.59 11.30 -0.51
N PRO A 245 -45.52 11.55 0.44
CA PRO A 245 -45.40 12.66 1.36
C PRO A 245 -44.28 12.41 2.38
N THR A 246 -43.28 13.28 2.42
CA THR A 246 -42.11 13.20 3.29
C THR A 246 -42.13 14.35 4.30
N PRO A 247 -42.17 14.07 5.62
CA PRO A 247 -42.22 15.10 6.64
C PRO A 247 -40.81 15.62 7.01
N VAL A 248 -40.68 16.95 7.06
CA VAL A 248 -39.52 17.68 7.55
C VAL A 248 -39.93 18.61 8.68
N LEU A 249 -39.23 18.50 9.79
CA LEU A 249 -39.38 19.38 10.94
C LEU A 249 -38.15 20.28 11.04
N ILE A 250 -38.35 21.59 11.03
CA ILE A 250 -37.32 22.59 11.28
C ILE A 250 -37.68 23.33 12.57
N SER A 251 -36.77 23.39 13.53
CA SER A 251 -36.94 24.19 14.75
C SER A 251 -35.72 25.04 15.02
N CYS A 252 -35.92 26.27 15.51
CA CYS A 252 -34.84 27.12 16.00
C CYS A 252 -35.30 27.96 17.21
N ASP A 253 -34.34 28.32 18.07
CA ASP A 253 -34.61 29.17 19.24
C ASP A 253 -34.67 30.66 18.82
N GLY A 254 -34.03 30.99 17.70
CA GLY A 254 -33.95 32.35 17.16
C GLY A 254 -35.01 32.68 16.11
N ALA A 255 -34.67 33.63 15.25
CA ALA A 255 -35.59 34.12 14.25
C ALA A 255 -35.59 33.21 13.02
N PHE A 256 -36.74 33.12 12.36
CA PHE A 256 -36.87 32.71 10.97
C PHE A 256 -37.19 33.93 10.13
N GLU A 257 -36.44 34.13 9.06
CA GLU A 257 -36.66 35.21 8.10
C GLU A 257 -36.77 34.65 6.69
N PHE A 258 -37.82 35.02 5.96
CA PHE A 258 -37.94 34.76 4.54
C PHE A 258 -37.90 36.09 3.79
N ASP A 259 -36.83 36.29 3.03
CA ASP A 259 -36.67 37.43 2.13
C ASP A 259 -37.17 37.04 0.74
N ARG A 260 -38.26 37.68 0.30
CA ARG A 260 -38.88 37.37 -0.99
C ARG A 260 -38.01 37.83 -2.16
N THR A 261 -37.29 38.93 -2.01
CA THR A 261 -36.47 39.53 -3.08
C THR A 261 -35.27 38.65 -3.38
N ASP A 262 -34.57 38.21 -2.34
CA ASP A 262 -33.39 37.36 -2.50
C ASP A 262 -33.76 35.86 -2.63
N ARG A 263 -35.00 35.50 -2.28
CA ARG A 263 -35.52 34.12 -2.24
C ARG A 263 -34.72 33.24 -1.29
N ILE A 264 -34.43 33.78 -0.11
CA ILE A 264 -33.64 33.14 0.94
C ILE A 264 -34.49 33.01 2.21
N ALA A 265 -34.59 31.79 2.73
CA ALA A 265 -35.09 31.50 4.07
C ALA A 265 -33.91 31.29 5.02
N SER A 266 -33.86 32.04 6.11
CA SER A 266 -32.80 31.98 7.12
C SER A 266 -33.38 31.59 8.47
N PHE A 267 -32.74 30.65 9.16
CA PHE A 267 -33.04 30.26 10.53
C PHE A 267 -31.78 30.48 11.38
N ASP A 268 -31.94 31.11 12.54
CA ASP A 268 -30.84 31.42 13.45
C ASP A 268 -31.03 30.82 14.84
N ARG A 269 -29.90 30.54 15.50
CA ARG A 269 -29.75 29.99 16.87
C ARG A 269 -30.34 28.61 17.06
N ASN A 270 -29.45 27.62 17.28
CA ASN A 270 -29.80 26.24 17.63
C ASN A 270 -30.84 25.64 16.65
N VAL A 271 -30.54 25.72 15.37
CA VAL A 271 -31.38 25.16 14.31
C VAL A 271 -31.24 23.65 14.30
N ILE A 272 -32.37 22.95 14.32
CA ILE A 272 -32.47 21.50 14.22
C ILE A 272 -33.42 21.18 13.06
N VAL A 273 -32.91 20.48 12.06
CA VAL A 273 -33.70 19.92 10.96
C VAL A 273 -33.78 18.41 11.14
N VAL A 274 -34.98 17.87 11.11
CA VAL A 274 -35.25 16.44 11.17
C VAL A 274 -36.01 16.04 9.93
N HIS A 275 -35.38 15.22 9.09
CA HIS A 275 -35.98 14.59 7.91
C HIS A 275 -36.22 13.11 8.20
N ARG A 276 -37.43 12.60 7.94
CA ARG A 276 -37.79 11.20 8.18
C ARG A 276 -38.04 10.47 6.87
N GLU A 277 -37.29 9.41 6.62
CA GLU A 277 -37.48 8.50 5.50
C GLU A 277 -38.12 7.20 6.01
N GLY A 278 -39.23 6.77 5.41
CA GLY A 278 -39.81 5.45 5.69
C GLY A 278 -41.31 5.42 5.97
N ARG A 279 -41.90 4.27 5.62
CA ARG A 279 -43.32 3.91 5.72
C ARG A 279 -43.64 3.44 7.13
N ASP A 280 -44.68 4.02 7.72
CA ASP A 280 -45.25 3.68 9.03
C ASP A 280 -44.34 3.91 10.26
N ASP A 281 -44.94 4.37 11.36
CA ASP A 281 -44.31 4.90 12.58
C ASP A 281 -43.33 3.96 13.31
N ALA A 282 -43.13 2.72 12.86
CA ALA A 282 -42.36 1.71 13.58
C ALA A 282 -40.86 1.62 13.20
N ALA A 283 -40.42 2.09 12.02
CA ALA A 283 -39.01 1.99 11.61
C ALA A 283 -38.55 3.07 10.61
N SER A 284 -39.00 4.33 10.76
CA SER A 284 -38.49 5.44 9.93
C SER A 284 -37.04 5.77 10.28
N THR A 285 -36.15 5.77 9.27
CA THR A 285 -34.79 6.28 9.39
C THR A 285 -34.84 7.80 9.50
N LYS A 286 -34.07 8.37 10.42
CA LYS A 286 -34.04 9.82 10.67
C LYS A 286 -32.70 10.40 10.27
N ASN A 287 -32.74 11.47 9.48
CA ASN A 287 -31.61 12.35 9.22
C ASN A 287 -31.79 13.61 10.06
N VAL A 288 -30.76 13.99 10.81
CA VAL A 288 -30.78 15.13 11.75
C VAL A 288 -29.62 16.05 11.42
N LEU A 289 -29.91 17.32 11.13
CA LEU A 289 -28.94 18.39 10.98
C LEU A 289 -29.09 19.37 12.15
N ARG A 290 -27.98 19.67 12.83
CA ARG A 290 -27.90 20.64 13.91
C ARG A 290 -26.90 21.71 13.52
N CYS A 291 -27.30 22.97 13.51
CA CYS A 291 -26.41 24.08 13.21
C CYS A 291 -26.82 25.37 13.92
N PRO A 292 -25.88 26.31 14.13
CA PRO A 292 -26.20 27.63 14.64
C PRO A 292 -27.03 28.48 13.68
N ARG A 293 -26.76 28.38 12.37
CA ARG A 293 -27.47 29.09 11.31
C ARG A 293 -27.71 28.18 10.11
N LEU A 294 -28.90 28.30 9.51
CA LEU A 294 -29.32 27.57 8.32
C LEU A 294 -29.89 28.56 7.30
N GLU A 295 -29.41 28.50 6.07
CA GLU A 295 -29.96 29.25 4.95
C GLU A 295 -30.43 28.27 3.86
N LEU A 296 -31.65 28.48 3.39
CA LEU A 296 -32.24 27.76 2.26
C LEU A 296 -32.48 28.76 1.14
N ARG A 297 -31.96 28.46 -0.05
CA ARG A 297 -32.11 29.33 -1.23
C ARG A 297 -32.96 28.65 -2.28
N PHE A 298 -33.86 29.43 -2.87
CA PHE A 298 -34.82 28.97 -3.87
C PHE A 298 -34.61 29.68 -5.20
N ASP A 299 -34.85 28.96 -6.29
CA ASP A 299 -34.88 29.52 -7.65
C ASP A 299 -36.25 29.30 -8.30
N GLU A 300 -36.57 30.10 -9.32
CA GLU A 300 -37.81 29.95 -10.08
C GLU A 300 -37.70 28.82 -11.11
N ASP A 301 -38.75 28.01 -11.25
CA ASP A 301 -38.85 27.01 -12.30
C ASP A 301 -38.91 27.66 -13.71
N PRO A 302 -37.93 27.44 -14.60
CA PRO A 302 -37.93 27.99 -15.96
C PRO A 302 -39.11 27.51 -16.81
N GLN A 303 -39.71 26.35 -16.52
CA GLN A 303 -40.84 25.81 -17.28
C GLN A 303 -42.18 26.46 -16.91
N ALA A 304 -42.32 26.99 -15.70
CA ALA A 304 -43.49 27.80 -15.30
C ALA A 304 -43.60 29.08 -16.16
N GLY A 305 -42.46 29.59 -16.65
CA GLY A 305 -42.39 30.71 -17.59
C GLY A 305 -42.73 30.37 -19.04
N ARG A 306 -42.60 29.11 -19.48
CA ARG A 306 -42.82 28.71 -20.89
C ARG A 306 -44.27 28.37 -21.23
N ALA A 307 -45.06 27.90 -20.27
CA ALA A 307 -46.51 27.70 -20.47
C ALA A 307 -47.29 29.01 -20.72
N LEU A 308 -46.63 30.17 -20.57
CA LEU A 308 -47.17 31.51 -20.83
C LEU A 308 -46.99 31.98 -22.29
N ALA A 309 -46.23 31.29 -23.13
CA ALA A 309 -45.95 31.75 -24.50
C ALA A 309 -46.94 31.23 -25.57
N ASP A 310 -47.69 30.15 -25.30
CA ASP A 310 -48.57 29.50 -26.28
C ASP A 310 -50.08 29.80 -26.11
N GLY A 311 -50.44 30.73 -25.24
CA GLY A 311 -51.82 31.19 -25.05
C GLY A 311 -52.18 32.38 -25.95
N ASP A 312 -52.03 32.24 -27.27
CA ASP A 312 -52.37 33.30 -28.23
C ASP A 312 -53.88 33.32 -28.53
N GLY A 313 -54.58 34.31 -27.96
CA GLY A 313 -55.96 34.67 -28.30
C GLY A 313 -56.01 36.17 -28.61
N PRO A 314 -56.45 36.61 -29.79
CA PRO A 314 -56.23 37.99 -30.23
C PRO A 314 -57.25 38.96 -29.61
N GLY A 315 -56.72 40.04 -29.03
CA GLY A 315 -57.31 41.38 -29.09
C GLY A 315 -58.71 41.56 -28.49
N GLY A 316 -58.85 41.41 -27.18
CA GLY A 316 -59.97 41.97 -26.41
C GLY A 316 -59.46 42.97 -25.39
N VAL A 317 -59.99 44.20 -25.38
CA VAL A 317 -59.72 45.18 -24.32
C VAL A 317 -60.20 44.59 -23.00
N VAL A 318 -59.26 44.23 -22.13
CA VAL A 318 -59.53 43.66 -20.82
C VAL A 318 -59.89 44.81 -19.85
N PRO A 319 -61.00 44.76 -19.10
CA PRO A 319 -61.32 45.78 -18.11
C PRO A 319 -60.24 45.83 -17.02
N ALA A 320 -59.99 47.00 -16.43
CA ALA A 320 -58.93 47.23 -15.43
C ALA A 320 -58.96 46.27 -14.21
N SER A 321 -60.10 45.63 -13.93
CA SER A 321 -60.24 44.58 -12.92
C SER A 321 -59.53 43.27 -13.28
N ALA A 322 -59.38 42.94 -14.56
CA ALA A 322 -58.75 41.70 -15.02
C ALA A 322 -57.23 41.84 -15.29
N GLU A 323 -56.69 43.04 -15.53
CA GLU A 323 -55.23 43.29 -15.47
C GLU A 323 -54.68 43.15 -14.04
N ASN A 324 -55.43 43.61 -13.05
CA ASN A 324 -55.04 43.48 -11.64
C ASN A 324 -55.10 42.02 -11.14
N ALA A 325 -56.03 41.22 -11.66
CA ALA A 325 -56.14 39.79 -11.38
C ALA A 325 -54.97 38.98 -12.00
N SER A 326 -54.47 39.36 -13.19
CA SER A 326 -53.36 38.66 -13.85
C SER A 326 -52.02 38.91 -13.15
N VAL A 327 -51.74 40.14 -12.70
CA VAL A 327 -50.52 40.50 -11.97
C VAL A 327 -50.43 39.78 -10.62
N TRP A 328 -51.54 39.69 -9.89
CA TRP A 328 -51.59 38.97 -8.61
C TRP A 328 -51.50 37.46 -8.79
N SER A 329 -52.18 36.90 -9.80
CA SER A 329 -52.04 35.49 -10.19
C SER A 329 -50.60 35.14 -10.56
N GLN A 330 -49.90 36.03 -11.27
CA GLN A 330 -48.50 35.87 -11.64
C GLN A 330 -47.57 35.91 -10.41
N LYS A 331 -47.83 36.79 -9.44
CA LYS A 331 -47.07 36.89 -8.18
C LYS A 331 -47.32 35.76 -7.18
N MET A 332 -48.53 35.22 -7.12
CA MET A 332 -48.82 34.02 -6.33
C MET A 332 -48.24 32.77 -6.98
N ARG A 333 -48.34 32.66 -8.32
CA ARG A 333 -47.67 31.58 -9.07
C ARG A 333 -46.15 31.64 -8.95
N SER A 334 -45.54 32.83 -8.84
CA SER A 334 -44.08 32.96 -8.70
C SER A 334 -43.56 32.50 -7.33
N LEU A 335 -44.37 32.57 -6.26
CA LEU A 335 -44.06 31.91 -4.99
C LEU A 335 -44.27 30.39 -5.06
N ALA A 336 -45.34 29.97 -5.73
CA ALA A 336 -45.65 28.55 -5.90
C ALA A 336 -44.67 27.81 -6.84
N SER A 337 -43.95 28.54 -7.70
CA SER A 337 -42.95 28.00 -8.64
C SER A 337 -41.51 27.96 -8.10
N LEU A 338 -41.30 28.38 -6.84
CA LEU A 338 -40.00 28.32 -6.20
C LEU A 338 -39.58 26.87 -5.96
N LYS A 339 -38.42 26.48 -6.49
CA LYS A 339 -37.77 25.19 -6.26
C LYS A 339 -36.55 25.38 -5.37
N PHE A 340 -36.38 24.45 -4.45
CA PHE A 340 -35.20 24.39 -3.59
C PHE A 340 -33.91 24.21 -4.42
N HIS A 341 -32.89 25.02 -4.14
CA HIS A 341 -31.58 24.95 -4.82
C HIS A 341 -30.47 24.61 -3.84
N TYR A 342 -30.24 25.48 -2.85
CA TYR A 342 -29.11 25.33 -1.92
C TYR A 342 -29.59 25.24 -0.47
N LEU A 343 -28.93 24.37 0.28
CA LEU A 343 -28.91 24.43 1.75
C LEU A 343 -27.50 24.77 2.20
N VAL A 344 -27.37 25.77 3.08
CA VAL A 344 -26.11 26.18 3.68
C VAL A 344 -26.27 26.25 5.19
N ALA A 345 -25.64 25.32 5.89
CA ALA A 345 -25.55 25.33 7.35
C ALA A 345 -24.16 25.85 7.76
N THR A 346 -24.12 26.83 8.66
CA THR A 346 -22.87 27.47 9.10
C THR A 346 -22.81 27.58 10.61
N ALA A 347 -21.59 27.38 11.13
CA ALA A 347 -21.23 27.71 12.50
C ALA A 347 -20.26 28.92 12.50
N PRO A 348 -20.48 29.90 13.39
CA PRO A 348 -19.61 31.06 13.49
C PRO A 348 -18.19 30.66 13.91
N SER A 349 -17.19 31.40 13.43
CA SER A 349 -15.81 31.20 13.91
C SER A 349 -15.71 31.54 15.40
N PRO A 350 -15.01 30.71 16.20
CA PRO A 350 -14.94 30.91 17.65
C PRO A 350 -14.24 32.23 17.99
N ARG A 351 -14.80 32.97 18.94
CA ARG A 351 -14.08 34.08 19.58
C ARG A 351 -13.04 33.52 20.54
N ARG A 352 -11.96 34.27 20.79
CA ARG A 352 -10.84 33.82 21.62
C ARG A 352 -11.32 33.41 23.03
N GLY A 353 -11.30 32.10 23.34
CA GLY A 353 -11.66 31.53 24.64
C GLY A 353 -13.05 30.91 24.74
N GLU A 354 -13.87 30.93 23.68
CA GLU A 354 -15.17 30.25 23.62
C GLU A 354 -15.06 28.86 22.95
N PRO A 355 -15.90 27.88 23.35
CA PRO A 355 -15.96 26.58 22.68
C PRO A 355 -16.44 26.75 21.22
N GLN A 356 -15.84 26.01 20.30
CA GLN A 356 -16.19 26.06 18.88
C GLN A 356 -17.52 25.33 18.64
N GLU A 357 -18.54 26.07 18.23
CA GLU A 357 -19.77 25.49 17.68
C GLU A 357 -19.47 24.84 16.32
N ARG A 358 -20.15 23.73 16.03
CA ARG A 358 -19.99 22.99 14.77
C ARG A 358 -21.36 22.61 14.20
N VAL A 359 -21.41 22.49 12.89
CA VAL A 359 -22.53 21.86 12.18
C VAL A 359 -22.38 20.35 12.34
N ASN A 360 -23.41 19.70 12.87
CA ASN A 360 -23.47 18.26 13.01
C ASN A 360 -24.59 17.71 12.13
N PHE A 361 -24.27 16.75 11.28
CA PHE A 361 -25.24 15.99 10.49
C PHE A 361 -25.14 14.52 10.87
N THR A 362 -26.27 13.89 11.17
CA THR A 362 -26.36 12.47 11.50
C THR A 362 -27.41 11.81 10.61
N SER A 363 -27.04 10.76 9.90
CA SER A 363 -27.97 9.92 9.12
C SER A 363 -28.05 8.53 9.72
N GLN A 364 -29.23 8.15 10.21
CA GLN A 364 -29.46 6.80 10.74
C GLN A 364 -29.54 5.74 9.64
N GLY A 365 -30.10 6.08 8.47
CA GLY A 365 -30.22 5.14 7.36
C GLY A 365 -28.87 4.72 6.77
N PHE A 366 -27.90 5.63 6.77
CA PHE A 366 -26.55 5.38 6.25
C PHE A 366 -25.49 5.16 7.34
N GLY A 367 -25.82 5.31 8.62
CA GLY A 367 -24.85 5.19 9.72
C GLY A 367 -23.72 6.22 9.67
N VAL A 368 -23.96 7.39 9.07
CA VAL A 368 -22.96 8.46 8.87
C VAL A 368 -23.18 9.57 9.88
N THR A 369 -22.09 10.05 10.49
CA THR A 369 -22.08 11.31 11.25
C THR A 369 -21.03 12.25 10.68
N ALA A 370 -21.39 13.48 10.36
CA ALA A 370 -20.48 14.50 9.84
C ALA A 370 -20.45 15.73 10.75
N ASN A 371 -19.25 16.27 10.99
CA ASN A 371 -19.01 17.46 11.79
C ASN A 371 -18.10 18.42 11.03
N ALA A 372 -18.54 19.66 10.82
CA ALA A 372 -17.76 20.69 10.10
C ALA A 372 -18.17 22.11 10.53
N GLN A 373 -17.41 23.12 10.10
CA GLN A 373 -17.83 24.51 10.26
C GLN A 373 -18.96 24.89 9.30
N THR A 374 -18.88 24.42 8.04
CA THR A 374 -19.87 24.69 7.00
C THR A 374 -20.26 23.40 6.29
N LEU A 375 -21.56 23.21 6.09
CA LEU A 375 -22.14 22.17 5.26
C LEU A 375 -23.00 22.84 4.18
N GLN A 376 -22.68 22.57 2.91
CA GLN A 376 -23.43 23.07 1.77
C GLN A 376 -23.94 21.90 0.93
N PHE A 377 -25.21 21.92 0.58
CA PHE A 377 -25.83 20.96 -0.33
C PHE A 377 -26.43 21.67 -1.53
N ASP A 378 -26.01 21.29 -2.73
CA ASP A 378 -26.57 21.72 -4.01
C ASP A 378 -27.51 20.62 -4.54
N ALA A 379 -28.81 20.91 -4.59
CA ALA A 379 -29.83 19.94 -5.00
C ALA A 379 -29.77 19.58 -6.48
N PHE A 380 -29.33 20.51 -7.35
CA PHE A 380 -29.28 20.30 -8.79
C PHE A 380 -28.02 19.53 -9.19
N GLN A 381 -26.87 19.90 -8.61
CA GLN A 381 -25.62 19.18 -8.83
C GLN A 381 -25.50 17.90 -8.00
N ARG A 382 -26.38 17.71 -7.01
CA ARG A 382 -26.32 16.66 -5.99
C ARG A 382 -24.96 16.59 -5.32
N LEU A 383 -24.44 17.77 -4.98
CA LEU A 383 -23.10 17.95 -4.42
C LEU A 383 -23.22 18.36 -2.95
N LEU A 384 -22.61 17.58 -2.07
CA LEU A 384 -22.44 17.90 -0.65
C LEU A 384 -21.00 18.35 -0.42
N ALA A 385 -20.82 19.55 0.13
CA ALA A 385 -19.52 20.11 0.48
C ALA A 385 -19.43 20.39 1.98
N LEU A 386 -18.45 19.78 2.63
CA LEU A 386 -18.10 19.97 4.03
C LEU A 386 -16.79 20.75 4.09
N THR A 387 -16.79 21.89 4.79
CA THR A 387 -15.60 22.74 4.94
C THR A 387 -15.35 23.06 6.40
N ASP A 388 -14.11 22.89 6.83
CA ASP A 388 -13.65 23.21 8.18
C ASP A 388 -12.19 23.70 8.15
N PRO A 389 -11.86 24.78 8.86
CA PRO A 389 -10.51 25.36 8.85
C PRO A 389 -9.48 24.44 9.52
N GLU A 390 -9.90 23.63 10.49
CA GLU A 390 -9.04 22.67 11.18
C GLU A 390 -9.08 21.32 10.44
N ALA A 391 -10.24 20.66 10.50
CA ALA A 391 -10.58 19.42 9.83
C ALA A 391 -12.08 19.12 10.02
N GLY A 392 -12.77 18.84 8.92
CA GLY A 392 -14.11 18.26 8.94
C GLY A 392 -13.98 16.76 9.21
N VAL A 393 -14.85 16.24 10.06
CA VAL A 393 -14.83 14.84 10.50
C VAL A 393 -16.07 14.15 9.95
N VAL A 394 -15.88 13.04 9.26
CA VAL A 394 -16.96 12.14 8.82
C VAL A 394 -16.70 10.76 9.42
N ASP A 395 -17.57 10.35 10.32
CA ASP A 395 -17.58 9.04 10.95
C ASP A 395 -18.57 8.13 10.22
N TYR A 396 -18.13 6.92 9.92
CA TYR A 396 -18.90 5.87 9.27
C TYR A 396 -18.56 4.52 9.89
N GLY A 397 -19.42 4.06 10.82
CA GLY A 397 -19.14 2.90 11.65
C GLY A 397 -17.78 3.02 12.38
N PRO A 398 -16.84 2.06 12.20
CA PRO A 398 -15.50 2.13 12.80
C PRO A 398 -14.49 3.00 12.03
N THR A 399 -14.89 3.60 10.90
CA THR A 399 -14.00 4.40 10.05
C THR A 399 -14.25 5.88 10.26
N ARG A 400 -13.18 6.66 10.43
CA ARG A 400 -13.20 8.12 10.55
C ARG A 400 -12.38 8.75 9.43
N LEU A 401 -12.97 9.71 8.74
CA LEU A 401 -12.35 10.50 7.68
C LEU A 401 -12.20 11.95 8.14
N LEU A 402 -10.98 12.47 8.09
CA LEU A 402 -10.65 13.86 8.42
C LEU A 402 -10.13 14.58 7.19
N ALA A 403 -10.76 15.69 6.80
CA ALA A 403 -10.29 16.53 5.70
C ALA A 403 -10.72 17.99 5.89
N LYS A 404 -9.89 18.95 5.47
CA LYS A 404 -10.25 20.38 5.54
C LYS A 404 -11.44 20.74 4.65
N ARG A 405 -11.47 20.16 3.46
CA ARG A 405 -12.57 20.32 2.51
C ARG A 405 -12.87 18.96 1.90
N LEU A 406 -14.11 18.52 2.06
CA LEU A 406 -14.60 17.26 1.52
C LEU A 406 -15.81 17.55 0.64
N MET A 407 -15.74 17.09 -0.61
CA MET A 407 -16.81 17.22 -1.59
C MET A 407 -17.29 15.82 -1.98
N LEU A 408 -18.59 15.60 -1.95
CA LEU A 408 -19.22 14.31 -2.19
C LEU A 408 -20.28 14.51 -3.28
N GLY A 409 -20.13 13.81 -4.41
CA GLY A 409 -21.14 13.80 -5.47
C GLY A 409 -22.05 12.59 -5.32
N LEU A 410 -23.35 12.82 -5.36
CA LEU A 410 -24.37 11.77 -5.30
C LEU A 410 -24.97 11.49 -6.67
N ASP A 411 -25.37 10.24 -6.91
CA ASP A 411 -26.06 9.84 -8.14
C ASP A 411 -27.58 10.10 -8.08
N GLU A 412 -28.32 9.64 -9.11
CA GLU A 412 -29.79 9.73 -9.17
C GLU A 412 -30.52 8.97 -8.06
N ARG A 413 -29.88 7.98 -7.46
CA ARG A 413 -30.41 7.18 -6.35
C ARG A 413 -29.92 7.69 -5.00
N GLN A 414 -29.30 8.87 -4.96
CA GLN A 414 -28.70 9.48 -3.78
C GLN A 414 -27.57 8.63 -3.16
N GLN A 415 -26.90 7.80 -3.96
CA GLN A 415 -25.72 7.03 -3.54
C GLN A 415 -24.43 7.77 -3.87
N LEU A 416 -23.36 7.50 -3.11
CA LEU A 416 -22.06 8.15 -3.31
C LEU A 416 -21.43 7.72 -4.65
N ALA A 417 -21.37 8.65 -5.61
CA ALA A 417 -20.75 8.44 -6.91
C ALA A 417 -19.25 8.70 -6.89
N TRP A 418 -18.83 9.78 -6.23
CA TRP A 418 -17.43 10.18 -6.07
C TRP A 418 -17.22 11.02 -4.80
N ALA A 419 -15.99 11.02 -4.29
CA ALA A 419 -15.56 11.87 -3.19
C ALA A 419 -14.23 12.54 -3.49
N LEU A 420 -14.05 13.76 -3.00
CA LEU A 420 -12.83 14.55 -3.16
C LEU A 420 -12.49 15.25 -1.85
N GLY A 421 -11.39 14.84 -1.22
CA GLY A 421 -10.79 15.52 -0.08
C GLY A 421 -9.64 16.41 -0.54
N GLU A 422 -9.76 17.73 -0.38
CA GLU A 422 -8.69 18.68 -0.72
C GLU A 422 -7.82 19.05 0.48
N GLY A 423 -6.50 19.13 0.25
CA GLY A 423 -5.51 19.45 1.26
C GLY A 423 -5.10 18.25 2.11
N ARG A 424 -4.54 18.54 3.29
CA ARG A 424 -4.15 17.51 4.27
C ARG A 424 -5.39 16.80 4.80
N GLY A 425 -5.29 15.49 4.95
CA GLY A 425 -6.34 14.69 5.59
C GLY A 425 -5.83 13.34 6.05
N ARG A 426 -6.73 12.62 6.72
CA ARG A 426 -6.44 11.34 7.36
C ARG A 426 -7.67 10.43 7.32
N ILE A 427 -7.43 9.13 7.16
CA ILE A 427 -8.39 8.06 7.40
C ILE A 427 -7.90 7.26 8.61
N GLU A 428 -8.78 6.99 9.56
CA GLU A 428 -8.56 6.14 10.73
C GLU A 428 -9.59 5.02 10.70
N HIS A 429 -9.17 3.77 10.90
CA HIS A 429 -10.06 2.62 11.01
C HIS A 429 -9.73 1.83 12.26
N SER A 430 -10.74 1.61 13.09
CA SER A 430 -10.62 0.87 14.35
C SER A 430 -11.23 -0.52 14.23
N ASP A 431 -10.70 -1.50 14.96
CA ASP A 431 -11.33 -2.81 15.05
C ASP A 431 -12.69 -2.69 15.76
N ALA A 432 -13.73 -3.29 15.20
CA ALA A 432 -15.09 -3.16 15.73
C ALA A 432 -15.30 -3.87 17.08
N ALA A 433 -14.51 -4.91 17.39
CA ALA A 433 -14.60 -5.68 18.63
C ALA A 433 -13.73 -5.09 19.75
N THR A 434 -12.52 -4.64 19.44
CA THR A 434 -11.58 -4.10 20.44
C THR A 434 -11.60 -2.58 20.55
N GLY A 435 -12.04 -1.87 19.51
CA GLY A 435 -11.97 -0.41 19.42
C GLY A 435 -10.55 0.14 19.18
N GLU A 436 -9.58 -0.75 18.93
CA GLU A 436 -8.17 -0.37 18.75
C GLU A 436 -7.90 0.08 17.31
N LEU A 437 -7.04 1.08 17.13
CA LEU A 437 -6.73 1.65 15.81
C LEU A 437 -5.86 0.67 15.01
N VAL A 438 -6.44 0.02 14.00
CA VAL A 438 -5.74 -0.98 13.18
C VAL A 438 -5.16 -0.39 11.89
N LEU A 439 -5.72 0.71 11.39
CA LEU A 439 -5.24 1.37 10.17
C LEU A 439 -5.31 2.88 10.30
N THR A 440 -4.23 3.54 9.90
CA THR A 440 -4.20 4.99 9.66
C THR A 440 -3.61 5.27 8.29
N ALA A 441 -4.23 6.16 7.52
CA ALA A 441 -3.72 6.64 6.25
C ALA A 441 -3.77 8.17 6.18
N ASP A 442 -2.62 8.83 6.17
CA ASP A 442 -2.45 10.27 6.06
C ASP A 442 -2.07 10.66 4.62
N TRP A 443 -2.55 11.81 4.15
CA TRP A 443 -2.10 12.45 2.90
C TRP A 443 -1.98 13.96 3.06
N ARG A 444 -1.16 14.63 2.22
CA ARG A 444 -0.93 16.08 2.29
C ARG A 444 -1.66 16.90 1.25
N ARG A 445 -1.93 16.36 0.06
CA ARG A 445 -2.42 17.16 -1.08
C ARG A 445 -3.89 16.90 -1.41
N ARG A 446 -4.26 15.65 -1.69
CA ARG A 446 -5.59 15.31 -2.19
C ARG A 446 -5.91 13.84 -1.99
N MET A 447 -7.17 13.54 -1.68
CA MET A 447 -7.78 12.22 -1.74
C MET A 447 -8.92 12.24 -2.77
N GLU A 448 -9.01 11.22 -3.61
CA GLU A 448 -10.10 11.07 -4.57
C GLU A 448 -10.64 9.64 -4.53
N TYR A 449 -11.96 9.52 -4.56
CA TYR A 449 -12.70 8.27 -4.71
C TYR A 449 -13.59 8.39 -5.94
N ARG A 450 -13.45 7.49 -6.91
CA ARG A 450 -14.19 7.55 -8.19
C ARG A 450 -14.26 6.18 -8.87
N PRO A 451 -15.14 5.98 -9.87
CA PRO A 451 -15.08 4.81 -10.74
C PRO A 451 -13.70 4.69 -11.43
N ASP A 452 -13.25 3.46 -11.66
CA ASP A 452 -12.04 3.21 -12.46
C ASP A 452 -12.23 3.76 -13.89
N PRO A 453 -11.39 4.72 -14.34
CA PRO A 453 -11.54 5.31 -15.67
C PRO A 453 -11.08 4.35 -16.79
N GLU A 454 -10.23 3.37 -16.47
CA GLU A 454 -9.61 2.45 -17.42
C GLU A 454 -9.64 1.03 -16.85
N PRO A 455 -10.83 0.40 -16.78
CA PRO A 455 -10.95 -0.92 -16.19
C PRO A 455 -10.19 -1.95 -17.00
N ALA A 456 -9.37 -2.76 -16.32
CA ALA A 456 -8.53 -3.77 -16.96
C ALA A 456 -9.34 -4.94 -17.55
N SER A 457 -10.59 -5.14 -17.09
CA SER A 457 -11.49 -6.19 -17.55
C SER A 457 -12.95 -5.76 -17.33
N GLN A 458 -13.89 -6.52 -17.91
CA GLN A 458 -15.33 -6.27 -17.73
C GLN A 458 -15.79 -6.48 -16.28
N GLU A 459 -15.13 -7.39 -15.54
CA GLU A 459 -15.34 -7.59 -14.10
C GLU A 459 -14.71 -6.51 -13.21
N ALA A 460 -13.77 -5.73 -13.75
CA ALA A 460 -13.17 -4.57 -13.09
C ALA A 460 -13.85 -3.25 -13.48
N ALA A 461 -14.82 -3.28 -14.39
CA ALA A 461 -15.56 -2.10 -14.85
C ALA A 461 -16.31 -1.39 -13.71
N ASP A 462 -16.70 -2.15 -12.70
CA ASP A 462 -17.36 -1.63 -11.50
C ASP A 462 -16.37 -1.35 -10.36
N ASP A 463 -15.06 -1.49 -10.55
CA ASP A 463 -14.10 -1.22 -9.48
C ASP A 463 -14.04 0.30 -9.18
N ARG A 464 -13.82 0.62 -7.91
CA ARG A 464 -13.65 1.98 -7.41
C ARG A 464 -12.19 2.20 -7.08
N VAL A 465 -11.68 3.37 -7.47
CA VAL A 465 -10.30 3.76 -7.23
C VAL A 465 -10.27 4.78 -6.10
N ILE A 466 -9.49 4.48 -5.06
CA ILE A 466 -9.08 5.43 -4.03
C ILE A 466 -7.68 5.90 -4.37
N ASP A 467 -7.50 7.20 -4.59
CA ASP A 467 -6.23 7.83 -5.00
C ASP A 467 -5.79 8.87 -3.96
N LEU A 468 -4.74 8.56 -3.22
CA LEU A 468 -4.14 9.41 -2.19
C LEU A 468 -2.86 10.05 -2.74
N ASN A 469 -2.72 11.37 -2.57
CA ASN A 469 -1.62 12.15 -3.15
C ASN A 469 -0.94 13.09 -2.14
N GLY A 470 0.38 13.19 -2.27
CA GLY A 470 1.27 14.11 -1.56
C GLY A 470 1.72 13.52 -0.23
N ASP A 471 2.92 12.92 -0.19
CA ASP A 471 3.53 12.27 0.99
C ASP A 471 2.52 11.42 1.79
N VAL A 472 2.01 10.37 1.17
CA VAL A 472 1.09 9.42 1.79
C VAL A 472 1.83 8.54 2.78
N GLN A 473 1.26 8.40 3.99
CA GLN A 473 1.75 7.49 5.01
C GLN A 473 0.60 6.58 5.46
N VAL A 474 0.81 5.27 5.38
CA VAL A 474 -0.13 4.26 5.84
C VAL A 474 0.54 3.45 6.95
N VAL A 475 -0.16 3.23 8.05
CA VAL A 475 0.26 2.41 9.19
C VAL A 475 -0.82 1.36 9.42
N LEU A 476 -0.44 0.09 9.48
CA LEU A 476 -1.32 -1.08 9.63
C LEU A 476 -1.03 -1.79 10.96
N GLY A 477 -1.26 -1.13 12.10
CA GLY A 477 -0.97 -1.68 13.42
C GLY A 477 0.43 -2.30 13.53
N GLU A 478 0.52 -3.55 13.99
CA GLU A 478 1.77 -4.31 14.07
C GLU A 478 2.21 -4.96 12.73
N LEU A 479 1.39 -4.88 11.67
CA LEU A 479 1.69 -5.50 10.38
C LEU A 479 2.69 -4.69 9.54
N GLY A 480 2.81 -3.39 9.81
CA GLY A 480 3.82 -2.55 9.16
C GLY A 480 3.37 -1.15 8.77
N ALA A 481 4.24 -0.45 8.05
CA ALA A 481 4.01 0.89 7.53
C ALA A 481 4.43 1.00 6.05
N LEU A 482 3.77 1.90 5.32
CA LEU A 482 4.04 2.23 3.92
C LEU A 482 4.08 3.75 3.76
N THR A 483 5.14 4.28 3.14
CA THR A 483 5.24 5.70 2.77
C THR A 483 5.51 5.84 1.28
N THR A 484 4.84 6.78 0.61
CA THR A 484 4.90 6.97 -0.85
C THR A 484 4.40 8.37 -1.26
N GLN A 485 4.73 8.85 -2.45
CA GLN A 485 4.18 10.13 -2.95
C GLN A 485 2.72 10.01 -3.41
N ARG A 486 2.36 8.86 -3.99
CA ARG A 486 1.00 8.55 -4.42
C ARG A 486 0.67 7.09 -4.12
N LEU A 487 -0.55 6.84 -3.64
CA LEU A 487 -1.09 5.51 -3.39
C LEU A 487 -2.44 5.38 -4.10
N ARG A 488 -2.61 4.33 -4.89
CA ARG A 488 -3.87 3.96 -5.54
C ARG A 488 -4.32 2.57 -5.10
N LEU A 489 -5.59 2.45 -4.76
CA LEU A 489 -6.24 1.22 -4.34
C LEU A 489 -7.45 0.97 -5.24
N TRP A 490 -7.58 -0.26 -5.76
CA TRP A 490 -8.75 -0.70 -6.52
C TRP A 490 -9.61 -1.61 -5.65
N VAL A 491 -10.85 -1.18 -5.42
CA VAL A 491 -11.82 -1.77 -4.48
C VAL A 491 -13.08 -2.17 -5.24
N PRO A 492 -13.55 -3.42 -5.15
CA PRO A 492 -14.79 -3.84 -5.81
C PRO A 492 -16.02 -3.15 -5.21
N VAL A 493 -16.98 -2.69 -6.04
CA VAL A 493 -18.26 -2.12 -5.55
C VAL A 493 -18.99 -3.05 -4.59
N ALA A 494 -18.98 -4.37 -4.84
CA ALA A 494 -19.61 -5.34 -3.94
C ALA A 494 -18.99 -5.36 -2.53
N ALA A 495 -17.71 -5.00 -2.38
CA ALA A 495 -17.09 -4.83 -1.07
C ALA A 495 -17.55 -3.52 -0.40
N VAL A 496 -17.66 -2.44 -1.17
CA VAL A 496 -18.16 -1.13 -0.69
C VAL A 496 -19.61 -1.23 -0.23
N SER A 497 -20.48 -1.89 -1.00
CA SER A 497 -21.91 -2.04 -0.68
C SER A 497 -22.17 -2.87 0.58
N ARG A 498 -21.31 -3.87 0.87
CA ARG A 498 -21.40 -4.70 2.08
C ARG A 498 -21.01 -3.95 3.35
N LEU A 499 -20.05 -3.03 3.26
CA LEU A 499 -19.73 -2.11 4.36
C LEU A 499 -20.91 -1.19 4.69
N ALA A 500 -21.90 -1.03 3.79
CA ALA A 500 -23.09 -0.20 3.96
C ALA A 500 -24.34 -0.93 4.46
N SER A 501 -24.35 -2.26 4.43
CA SER A 501 -25.43 -3.03 5.03
C SER A 501 -25.12 -3.30 6.51
N THR A 502 -25.86 -2.68 7.42
CA THR A 502 -25.80 -2.94 8.88
C THR A 502 -26.49 -4.25 9.30
N SER A 503 -26.93 -5.08 8.37
CA SER A 503 -27.59 -6.36 8.63
C SER A 503 -26.57 -7.47 8.91
N GLU A 504 -26.92 -8.35 9.85
CA GLU A 504 -26.19 -9.48 10.46
C GLU A 504 -25.07 -10.15 9.63
N PRO A 505 -24.04 -10.71 10.29
CA PRO A 505 -22.89 -11.35 9.63
C PRO A 505 -23.33 -12.58 8.85
N THR A 506 -23.60 -12.40 7.55
CA THR A 506 -23.75 -13.52 6.62
C THR A 506 -22.41 -14.24 6.48
N THR A 507 -22.47 -15.56 6.44
CA THR A 507 -21.35 -16.50 6.28
C THR A 507 -20.38 -16.11 5.16
N ALA A 508 -19.09 -16.00 5.52
CA ALA A 508 -17.86 -15.88 4.72
C ALA A 508 -17.86 -14.87 3.53
N PRO A 509 -16.84 -14.00 3.42
CA PRO A 509 -16.80 -12.98 2.37
C PRO A 509 -16.63 -13.60 0.98
N GLU A 510 -17.67 -13.54 0.13
CA GLU A 510 -17.53 -13.75 -1.32
C GLU A 510 -16.72 -12.58 -1.92
N GLY A 511 -15.38 -12.66 -1.89
CA GLY A 511 -14.48 -11.74 -2.60
C GLY A 511 -13.62 -10.82 -1.73
N LEU A 512 -12.44 -10.47 -2.24
CA LEU A 512 -11.44 -9.67 -1.53
C LEU A 512 -11.84 -8.19 -1.42
N PRO A 513 -11.48 -7.51 -0.31
CA PRO A 513 -11.78 -6.09 -0.12
C PRO A 513 -10.95 -5.18 -1.04
N VAL A 514 -9.80 -5.64 -1.52
CA VAL A 514 -8.92 -4.89 -2.43
C VAL A 514 -8.39 -5.85 -3.50
N ARG A 515 -8.38 -5.41 -4.76
CA ARG A 515 -7.87 -6.19 -5.91
C ARG A 515 -6.48 -5.79 -6.36
N ARG A 516 -6.13 -4.51 -6.19
CA ARG A 516 -4.82 -3.99 -6.59
C ARG A 516 -4.40 -2.82 -5.72
N ILE A 517 -3.11 -2.74 -5.44
CA ILE A 517 -2.46 -1.68 -4.69
C ILE A 517 -1.30 -1.19 -5.54
N ARG A 518 -1.22 0.12 -5.80
CA ARG A 518 -0.10 0.73 -6.50
C ARG A 518 0.43 1.95 -5.75
N ALA A 519 1.69 1.89 -5.36
CA ALA A 519 2.41 2.99 -4.74
C ALA A 519 3.48 3.50 -5.71
N ASP A 520 3.49 4.82 -5.95
CA ASP A 520 4.40 5.48 -6.88
C ASP A 520 5.16 6.63 -6.17
N GLY A 521 6.47 6.74 -6.45
CA GLY A 521 7.31 7.87 -6.06
C GLY A 521 8.02 7.66 -4.72
N GLY A 522 9.08 6.84 -4.70
CA GLY A 522 9.93 6.67 -3.51
C GLY A 522 9.20 5.94 -2.38
N VAL A 523 8.71 4.76 -2.69
CA VAL A 523 8.03 3.85 -1.76
C VAL A 523 9.01 3.34 -0.72
N LEU A 524 8.68 3.49 0.56
CA LEU A 524 9.32 2.76 1.65
C LEU A 524 8.26 1.91 2.35
N PHE A 525 8.55 0.64 2.55
CA PHE A 525 7.69 -0.26 3.31
C PHE A 525 8.50 -0.91 4.43
N ASP A 526 7.87 -1.12 5.56
CA ASP A 526 8.46 -1.73 6.73
C ASP A 526 7.45 -2.68 7.36
N GLY A 527 7.84 -3.92 7.64
CA GLY A 527 6.96 -4.96 8.14
C GLY A 527 7.76 -6.10 8.77
N PRO A 528 7.10 -6.98 9.54
CA PRO A 528 7.79 -7.96 10.38
C PRO A 528 8.60 -8.99 9.57
N ALA A 529 8.17 -9.32 8.35
CA ALA A 529 8.86 -10.27 7.48
C ALA A 529 9.85 -9.60 6.50
N ALA A 530 9.60 -8.34 6.14
CA ALA A 530 10.39 -7.63 5.13
C ALA A 530 10.25 -6.11 5.27
N ALA A 531 11.36 -5.42 5.03
CA ALA A 531 11.43 -3.97 4.89
C ALA A 531 12.16 -3.62 3.60
N GLY A 532 11.88 -2.45 3.02
CA GLY A 532 12.52 -2.11 1.77
C GLY A 532 12.13 -0.77 1.17
N LYS A 533 12.80 -0.47 0.06
CA LYS A 533 12.57 0.75 -0.72
C LYS A 533 12.45 0.44 -2.20
N ALA A 534 11.49 1.09 -2.85
CA ALA A 534 11.30 1.02 -4.30
C ALA A 534 10.87 2.36 -4.90
N ALA A 535 11.12 2.60 -6.19
CA ALA A 535 10.53 3.76 -6.84
C ALA A 535 9.03 3.54 -7.12
N THR A 536 8.65 2.30 -7.44
CA THR A 536 7.26 1.87 -7.67
C THR A 536 7.01 0.48 -7.10
N LEU A 537 5.83 0.29 -6.49
CA LEU A 537 5.34 -0.99 -5.97
C LEU A 537 3.92 -1.22 -6.52
N ASP A 538 3.70 -2.34 -7.21
CA ASP A 538 2.43 -2.70 -7.84
C ASP A 538 2.04 -4.13 -7.44
N VAL A 539 0.99 -4.26 -6.63
CA VAL A 539 0.57 -5.54 -6.05
C VAL A 539 -0.84 -5.85 -6.53
N SER A 540 -1.02 -7.00 -7.17
CA SER A 540 -2.34 -7.55 -7.51
C SER A 540 -2.73 -8.64 -6.53
N LEU A 541 -3.97 -8.61 -6.06
CA LEU A 541 -4.52 -9.50 -5.04
C LEU A 541 -5.59 -10.39 -5.68
N THR A 542 -5.42 -11.70 -5.57
CA THR A 542 -6.36 -12.69 -6.12
C THR A 542 -6.84 -13.61 -5.02
N ALA A 543 -8.14 -13.91 -4.98
CA ALA A 543 -8.71 -14.82 -4.00
C ALA A 543 -8.26 -16.27 -4.29
N GLY A 544 -7.85 -17.00 -3.26
CA GLY A 544 -7.47 -18.41 -3.38
C GLY A 544 -6.67 -18.88 -2.18
N ARG A 545 -6.31 -20.17 -2.16
CA ARG A 545 -5.42 -20.68 -1.10
C ARG A 545 -3.99 -20.19 -1.34
N PRO A 546 -3.36 -19.47 -0.39
CA PRO A 546 -2.01 -18.99 -0.56
C PRO A 546 -1.05 -20.19 -0.72
N PRO A 547 -0.02 -20.05 -1.55
CA PRO A 547 0.98 -21.10 -1.71
C PRO A 547 1.78 -21.27 -0.41
N VAL A 548 1.45 -22.29 0.38
CA VAL A 548 2.14 -22.63 1.64
C VAL A 548 3.57 -23.06 1.34
N ILE A 549 4.54 -22.44 2.00
CA ILE A 549 5.95 -22.87 1.95
C ILE A 549 6.07 -24.04 2.92
N ALA A 550 6.45 -25.23 2.43
CA ALA A 550 6.74 -26.36 3.29
C ALA A 550 7.93 -26.01 4.19
N THR A 551 7.67 -25.78 5.48
CA THR A 551 8.71 -25.66 6.51
C THR A 551 8.90 -27.01 7.16
N ALA A 552 10.12 -27.33 7.59
CA ALA A 552 10.48 -28.63 8.14
C ALA A 552 9.72 -29.03 9.43
N GLU A 553 8.88 -28.14 9.99
CA GLU A 553 8.05 -28.39 11.17
C GLU A 553 6.66 -28.98 10.84
N ASP A 554 6.26 -29.07 9.56
CA ASP A 554 4.89 -29.47 9.14
C ASP A 554 4.60 -30.99 9.25
N ASN A 555 5.51 -31.77 9.85
CA ASN A 555 5.33 -33.21 10.12
C ASN A 555 4.95 -33.53 11.58
N SER A 556 4.66 -32.53 12.42
CA SER A 556 4.10 -32.76 13.75
C SER A 556 2.57 -32.68 13.69
N PRO A 557 1.82 -33.65 14.24
CA PRO A 557 0.37 -33.57 14.27
C PRO A 557 -0.06 -32.31 15.02
N ARG A 558 -0.91 -31.50 14.37
CA ARG A 558 -1.51 -30.29 14.93
C ARG A 558 -2.15 -30.58 16.28
N ASP A 559 -1.52 -30.12 17.35
CA ASP A 559 -2.13 -30.01 18.66
C ASP A 559 -2.90 -28.68 18.69
N GLU A 560 -4.23 -28.76 18.64
CA GLU A 560 -5.13 -27.62 18.79
C GLU A 560 -5.02 -27.08 20.22
N GLY A 561 -4.09 -26.15 20.45
CA GLY A 561 -3.97 -25.53 21.78
C GLY A 561 -2.93 -24.43 21.97
N SER A 562 -1.92 -24.28 21.11
CA SER A 562 -0.87 -23.28 21.34
C SER A 562 -1.08 -22.01 20.51
N ARG A 563 -1.78 -21.04 21.09
CA ARG A 563 -1.96 -19.68 20.55
C ARG A 563 -0.79 -18.75 20.89
N GLY A 564 0.43 -19.28 21.11
CA GLY A 564 1.50 -18.56 21.81
C GLY A 564 2.90 -18.54 21.20
N ASP A 565 3.16 -19.06 19.98
CA ASP A 565 4.53 -19.13 19.43
C ASP A 565 4.74 -18.31 18.14
N ARG A 566 4.10 -17.14 18.02
CA ARG A 566 4.35 -16.17 16.91
C ARG A 566 5.61 -15.31 17.12
N ASP A 567 6.36 -15.51 18.20
CA ASP A 567 7.43 -14.60 18.65
C ASP A 567 8.85 -15.05 18.26
N LYS A 568 8.99 -15.97 17.30
CA LYS A 568 10.28 -16.24 16.64
C LYS A 568 10.47 -15.22 15.53
N LEU A 569 10.76 -13.96 15.88
CA LEU A 569 11.23 -12.92 14.96
C LEU A 569 12.46 -13.45 14.19
N SER A 570 12.21 -13.92 12.97
CA SER A 570 13.26 -14.18 11.99
C SER A 570 13.80 -12.83 11.52
N VAL A 571 15.11 -12.76 11.28
CA VAL A 571 15.74 -11.52 10.77
C VAL A 571 15.01 -11.12 9.47
N PRO A 572 14.46 -9.89 9.39
CA PRO A 572 13.63 -9.46 8.25
C PRO A 572 14.48 -9.35 6.97
N TRP A 573 13.84 -9.57 5.84
CA TRP A 573 14.45 -9.35 4.53
C TRP A 573 14.53 -7.86 4.22
N VAL A 574 15.68 -7.37 3.77
CA VAL A 574 15.84 -5.99 3.28
C VAL A 574 15.85 -6.00 1.76
N LEU A 575 14.90 -5.28 1.15
CA LEU A 575 14.72 -5.23 -0.30
C LEU A 575 14.94 -3.81 -0.85
N GLN A 576 15.72 -3.70 -1.92
CA GLN A 576 15.87 -2.49 -2.70
C GLN A 576 15.74 -2.81 -4.20
N ALA A 577 14.88 -2.05 -4.90
CA ALA A 577 14.69 -2.15 -6.35
C ALA A 577 14.16 -0.82 -6.91
N GLY A 578 14.16 -0.61 -8.22
CA GLY A 578 13.46 0.51 -8.85
C GLY A 578 11.96 0.22 -8.97
N ARG A 579 11.61 -1.00 -9.39
CA ARG A 579 10.22 -1.43 -9.54
C ARG A 579 10.01 -2.80 -8.94
N ILE A 580 8.92 -2.96 -8.18
CA ILE A 580 8.46 -4.24 -7.66
C ILE A 580 7.04 -4.47 -8.16
N THR A 581 6.80 -5.61 -8.79
CA THR A 581 5.47 -6.09 -9.17
C THR A 581 5.23 -7.43 -8.51
N ALA A 582 4.11 -7.61 -7.81
CA ALA A 582 3.80 -8.85 -7.12
C ALA A 582 2.36 -9.31 -7.35
N GLU A 583 2.18 -10.61 -7.51
CA GLU A 583 0.88 -11.28 -7.45
C GLU A 583 0.78 -12.00 -6.11
N VAL A 584 -0.20 -11.61 -5.29
CA VAL A 584 -0.44 -12.15 -3.96
C VAL A 584 -1.77 -12.89 -3.97
N ILE A 585 -1.75 -14.13 -3.49
CA ILE A 585 -2.96 -14.93 -3.29
C ILE A 585 -3.38 -14.77 -1.84
N VAL A 586 -4.66 -14.47 -1.62
CA VAL A 586 -5.23 -14.25 -0.29
C VAL A 586 -6.39 -15.23 -0.08
N ASP A 587 -6.34 -15.96 1.04
CA ASP A 587 -7.44 -16.83 1.46
C ASP A 587 -8.59 -15.95 1.96
N PRO A 588 -9.79 -16.01 1.33
CA PRO A 588 -10.91 -15.17 1.76
C PRO A 588 -11.48 -15.57 3.13
N GLU A 589 -11.25 -16.79 3.60
CA GLU A 589 -11.76 -17.24 4.90
C GLU A 589 -10.80 -16.89 6.05
N THR A 590 -9.51 -17.16 5.87
CA THR A 590 -8.51 -16.93 6.95
C THR A 590 -7.81 -15.58 6.86
N MET A 591 -7.94 -14.87 5.73
CA MET A 591 -7.18 -13.67 5.37
C MET A 591 -5.65 -13.90 5.32
N ASP A 592 -5.20 -15.16 5.27
CA ASP A 592 -3.79 -15.47 5.06
C ASP A 592 -3.38 -15.12 3.63
N ALA A 593 -2.20 -14.51 3.47
CA ALA A 593 -1.70 -14.03 2.20
C ALA A 593 -0.31 -14.59 1.89
N GLY A 594 -0.07 -14.95 0.63
CA GLY A 594 1.22 -15.45 0.17
C GLY A 594 1.55 -14.98 -1.26
N PRO A 595 2.79 -14.54 -1.53
CA PRO A 595 3.20 -14.17 -2.88
C PRO A 595 3.27 -15.42 -3.76
N ARG A 596 2.60 -15.36 -4.92
CA ARG A 596 2.69 -16.36 -5.99
C ARG A 596 3.77 -16.00 -6.99
N SER A 597 3.86 -14.73 -7.35
CA SER A 597 4.92 -14.23 -8.22
C SER A 597 5.42 -12.87 -7.73
N VAL A 598 6.74 -12.67 -7.81
CA VAL A 598 7.38 -11.38 -7.52
C VAL A 598 8.39 -11.10 -8.60
N ILE A 599 8.29 -9.92 -9.21
CA ILE A 599 9.25 -9.40 -10.18
C ILE A 599 9.81 -8.10 -9.59
N ALA A 600 11.13 -8.08 -9.38
CA ALA A 600 11.85 -6.90 -8.92
C ALA A 600 12.86 -6.49 -9.99
N GLU A 601 12.88 -5.21 -10.38
CA GLU A 601 13.68 -4.67 -11.49
C GLU A 601 14.42 -3.40 -11.07
N ASP A 602 15.53 -3.14 -11.76
CA ASP A 602 16.42 -1.98 -11.64
C ASP A 602 17.14 -1.87 -10.28
N ASN A 603 18.47 -1.97 -10.27
CA ASN A 603 19.31 -1.86 -9.07
C ASN A 603 18.85 -2.76 -7.91
N LEU A 604 18.61 -4.03 -8.21
CA LEU A 604 18.14 -5.00 -7.25
C LEU A 604 19.22 -5.27 -6.20
N ARG A 605 18.83 -5.17 -4.92
CA ARG A 605 19.61 -5.65 -3.79
C ARG A 605 18.67 -6.28 -2.76
N ILE A 606 18.92 -7.54 -2.42
CA ILE A 606 18.19 -8.29 -1.40
C ILE A 606 19.19 -8.77 -0.36
N GLU A 607 18.92 -8.49 0.90
CA GLU A 607 19.83 -8.81 2.00
C GLU A 607 19.06 -9.46 3.16
N ARG A 608 19.66 -10.48 3.76
CA ARG A 608 19.22 -11.08 5.03
C ARG A 608 20.45 -11.28 5.91
N ALA A 609 20.45 -10.65 7.09
CA ALA A 609 21.56 -10.82 8.02
C ALA A 609 21.56 -12.23 8.62
N ALA A 610 22.74 -12.68 9.05
CA ALA A 610 22.91 -13.95 9.72
C ALA A 610 22.06 -14.02 11.00
N SER A 611 21.44 -15.17 11.26
CA SER A 611 20.68 -15.38 12.49
C SER A 611 21.65 -15.55 13.68
N GLU A 612 21.54 -14.73 14.72
CA GLU A 612 22.41 -14.81 15.91
C GLU A 612 22.09 -16.01 16.83
N LYS A 613 21.18 -16.92 16.45
CA LYS A 613 20.85 -18.10 17.26
C LYS A 613 22.06 -19.04 17.37
N LYS A 614 22.66 -19.10 18.58
CA LYS A 614 23.68 -20.07 18.99
C LYS A 614 23.31 -21.48 18.52
N GLY A 615 24.03 -22.01 17.53
CA GLY A 615 23.91 -23.38 17.04
C GLY A 615 23.24 -23.55 15.68
N ALA A 616 22.63 -22.50 15.11
CA ALA A 616 22.19 -22.48 13.72
C ALA A 616 23.06 -21.50 12.93
N ALA A 617 24.02 -22.02 12.16
CA ALA A 617 24.76 -21.20 11.20
C ALA A 617 23.81 -20.80 10.07
N GLY A 618 22.98 -19.77 10.31
CA GLY A 618 22.22 -19.12 9.26
C GLY A 618 23.15 -18.15 8.55
N ASP A 619 23.64 -18.54 7.38
CA ASP A 619 24.55 -17.71 6.59
C ASP A 619 23.86 -16.43 6.13
N ALA A 620 24.56 -15.29 6.27
CA ALA A 620 24.12 -14.02 5.69
C ALA A 620 23.98 -14.18 4.17
N LEU A 621 22.87 -13.68 3.63
CA LEU A 621 22.53 -13.82 2.22
C LEU A 621 22.46 -12.44 1.56
N LEU A 622 23.16 -12.27 0.44
CA LEU A 622 23.13 -11.05 -0.37
C LEU A 622 22.97 -11.40 -1.85
N MET A 623 21.91 -10.89 -2.46
CA MET A 623 21.65 -10.99 -3.90
C MET A 623 21.66 -9.61 -4.52
N THR A 624 22.42 -9.43 -5.59
CA THR A 624 22.42 -8.17 -6.37
C THR A 624 22.32 -8.45 -7.85
N GLY A 625 21.61 -7.58 -8.57
CA GLY A 625 21.44 -7.71 -10.02
C GLY A 625 20.56 -6.62 -10.62
N GLN A 626 20.03 -6.87 -11.80
CA GLN A 626 19.15 -5.94 -12.52
C GLN A 626 17.69 -6.41 -12.54
N ARG A 627 17.44 -7.72 -12.44
CA ARG A 627 16.09 -8.27 -12.35
C ARG A 627 16.07 -9.56 -11.54
N LEU A 628 15.02 -9.76 -10.77
CA LEU A 628 14.69 -11.02 -10.12
C LEU A 628 13.25 -11.38 -10.45
N THR A 629 13.02 -12.64 -10.79
CA THR A 629 11.69 -13.24 -10.88
C THR A 629 11.65 -14.39 -9.88
N LEU A 630 10.67 -14.34 -8.99
CA LEU A 630 10.34 -15.41 -8.05
C LEU A 630 8.97 -15.95 -8.41
N THR A 631 8.85 -17.26 -8.53
CA THR A 631 7.57 -17.95 -8.71
C THR A 631 7.43 -18.99 -7.62
N ASN A 632 6.29 -18.96 -6.91
CA ASN A 632 5.92 -19.89 -5.86
C ASN A 632 4.58 -20.54 -6.20
N LEU A 633 4.60 -21.83 -6.50
CA LEU A 633 3.40 -22.62 -6.78
C LEU A 633 2.95 -23.46 -5.57
N GLY A 634 3.58 -23.28 -4.40
CA GLY A 634 3.29 -24.00 -3.17
C GLY A 634 4.19 -25.21 -2.94
N GLY A 635 4.26 -25.66 -1.68
CA GLY A 635 5.13 -26.75 -1.25
C GLY A 635 6.60 -26.43 -1.51
N GLU A 636 7.24 -27.26 -2.36
CA GLU A 636 8.64 -27.11 -2.75
C GLU A 636 8.81 -26.48 -4.15
N GLN A 637 7.72 -26.20 -4.87
CA GLN A 637 7.74 -25.69 -6.25
C GLN A 637 8.04 -24.18 -6.28
N GLN A 638 9.31 -23.86 -6.09
CA GLN A 638 9.82 -22.50 -6.06
C GLN A 638 10.98 -22.36 -7.02
N VAL A 639 10.86 -21.38 -7.92
CA VAL A 639 11.90 -21.05 -8.89
C VAL A 639 12.26 -19.58 -8.73
N ALA A 640 13.54 -19.31 -8.55
CA ALA A 640 14.11 -17.98 -8.52
C ALA A 640 15.07 -17.82 -9.70
N THR A 641 14.91 -16.75 -10.47
CA THR A 641 15.84 -16.41 -11.54
C THR A 641 16.33 -14.98 -11.36
N LEU A 642 17.64 -14.82 -11.24
CA LEU A 642 18.35 -13.56 -11.02
C LEU A 642 19.15 -13.22 -12.28
N TRP A 643 18.92 -12.03 -12.85
CA TRP A 643 19.63 -11.54 -14.03
C TRP A 643 20.57 -10.39 -13.67
N GLY A 644 21.77 -10.43 -14.24
CA GLY A 644 22.65 -9.29 -14.36
C GLY A 644 22.15 -8.33 -15.45
N GLY A 645 22.90 -7.26 -15.68
CA GLY A 645 22.52 -6.27 -16.68
C GLY A 645 22.82 -6.70 -18.10
N ARG A 646 21.97 -6.21 -19.01
CA ARG A 646 21.85 -6.69 -20.39
C ARG A 646 22.95 -6.20 -21.34
N LYS A 647 23.78 -5.23 -20.94
CA LYS A 647 24.86 -4.69 -21.78
C LYS A 647 26.17 -5.44 -21.54
N ALA A 648 26.94 -5.67 -22.59
CA ALA A 648 28.31 -6.17 -22.44
C ALA A 648 29.11 -5.19 -21.56
N GLY A 649 29.63 -5.67 -20.42
CA GLY A 649 30.30 -4.86 -19.40
C GLY A 649 29.39 -4.30 -18.30
N SER A 650 28.10 -4.66 -18.28
CA SER A 650 27.18 -4.34 -17.19
C SER A 650 27.42 -5.18 -15.94
N GLU A 651 26.93 -4.71 -14.78
CA GLU A 651 26.90 -5.44 -13.51
C GLU A 651 26.31 -6.84 -13.70
N ARG A 652 27.00 -7.87 -13.22
CA ARG A 652 26.53 -9.26 -13.27
C ARG A 652 25.58 -9.55 -12.12
N ALA A 653 24.85 -10.64 -12.19
CA ALA A 653 24.14 -11.16 -11.02
C ALA A 653 25.19 -11.69 -10.04
N HIS A 654 25.08 -11.27 -8.79
CA HIS A 654 25.88 -11.80 -7.69
C HIS A 654 24.97 -12.43 -6.66
N PHE A 655 25.35 -13.63 -6.23
CA PHE A 655 24.71 -14.36 -5.14
C PHE A 655 25.78 -14.70 -4.11
N HIS A 656 25.59 -14.23 -2.88
CA HIS A 656 26.44 -14.54 -1.75
C HIS A 656 25.64 -15.26 -0.67
N SER A 657 26.19 -16.35 -0.16
CA SER A 657 25.67 -17.08 0.99
C SER A 657 26.85 -17.49 1.86
N GLY A 658 27.07 -16.78 2.98
CA GLY A 658 28.23 -17.03 3.83
C GLY A 658 29.55 -16.79 3.08
N GLU A 659 30.39 -17.81 2.99
CA GLU A 659 31.67 -17.75 2.25
C GLU A 659 31.56 -18.12 0.76
N LEU A 660 30.37 -18.55 0.32
CA LEU A 660 30.08 -18.88 -1.08
C LEU A 660 29.76 -17.61 -1.86
N HIS A 661 30.42 -17.41 -3.00
CA HIS A 661 30.08 -16.36 -3.96
C HIS A 661 29.91 -16.95 -5.36
N LEU A 662 28.77 -16.65 -5.98
CA LEU A 662 28.44 -17.05 -7.33
C LEU A 662 28.13 -15.80 -8.18
N GLU A 663 28.73 -15.75 -9.35
CA GLU A 663 28.58 -14.64 -10.29
C GLU A 663 28.26 -15.16 -11.69
N GLY A 664 27.30 -14.52 -12.36
CA GLY A 664 26.96 -14.83 -13.75
C GLY A 664 25.98 -13.85 -14.40
N PRO A 665 25.72 -13.98 -15.71
CA PRO A 665 24.70 -13.20 -16.40
C PRO A 665 23.27 -13.54 -15.96
N GLU A 666 23.02 -14.83 -15.71
CA GLU A 666 21.73 -15.37 -15.27
C GLU A 666 21.99 -16.52 -14.31
N ILE A 667 21.39 -16.45 -13.13
CA ILE A 667 21.45 -17.47 -12.08
C ILE A 667 20.02 -17.94 -11.81
N GLN A 668 19.76 -19.21 -12.04
CA GLN A 668 18.48 -19.86 -11.77
C GLN A 668 18.65 -20.86 -10.62
N VAL A 669 17.73 -20.79 -9.66
CA VAL A 669 17.63 -21.71 -8.52
C VAL A 669 16.25 -22.33 -8.53
N ASP A 670 16.19 -23.66 -8.60
CA ASP A 670 14.98 -24.45 -8.50
C ASP A 670 15.06 -25.28 -7.21
N ARG A 671 14.20 -24.94 -6.24
CA ARG A 671 14.17 -25.60 -4.93
C ARG A 671 13.66 -27.03 -5.04
N ALA A 672 12.62 -27.27 -5.85
CA ALA A 672 12.04 -28.60 -6.02
C ALA A 672 13.04 -29.56 -6.67
N ALA A 673 13.70 -29.11 -7.74
CA ALA A 673 14.72 -29.90 -8.43
C ALA A 673 16.07 -29.93 -7.69
N THR A 674 16.24 -29.16 -6.61
CA THR A 674 17.51 -28.97 -5.91
C THR A 674 18.64 -28.60 -6.89
N ARG A 675 18.30 -27.69 -7.81
CA ARG A 675 19.14 -27.37 -8.97
C ARG A 675 19.54 -25.90 -8.97
N VAL A 676 20.82 -25.64 -9.19
CA VAL A 676 21.33 -24.29 -9.51
C VAL A 676 21.92 -24.32 -10.91
N GLN A 677 21.57 -23.33 -11.72
CA GLN A 677 22.11 -23.18 -13.06
C GLN A 677 22.58 -21.74 -13.27
N VAL A 678 23.81 -21.59 -13.74
CA VAL A 678 24.35 -20.31 -14.20
C VAL A 678 24.54 -20.39 -15.70
N ILE A 679 23.92 -19.48 -16.44
CA ILE A 679 23.95 -19.46 -17.90
C ILE A 679 24.94 -18.40 -18.39
N GLY A 680 25.93 -18.84 -19.15
CA GLY A 680 27.03 -18.02 -19.65
C GLY A 680 28.22 -17.96 -18.69
N ARG A 681 29.15 -17.04 -18.97
CA ARG A 681 30.43 -16.95 -18.24
C ARG A 681 30.21 -16.82 -16.73
N SER A 682 30.70 -17.79 -15.97
CA SER A 682 30.45 -17.88 -14.53
C SER A 682 31.74 -17.81 -13.72
N LEU A 683 31.62 -17.35 -12.47
CA LEU A 683 32.66 -17.43 -11.44
C LEU A 683 32.02 -18.01 -10.18
N LEU A 684 32.64 -19.04 -9.62
CA LEU A 684 32.33 -19.59 -8.30
C LEU A 684 33.55 -19.39 -7.40
N GLN A 685 33.32 -18.85 -6.21
CA GLN A 685 34.32 -18.73 -5.16
C GLN A 685 33.86 -19.45 -3.90
N LEU A 686 34.73 -20.28 -3.34
CA LEU A 686 34.49 -21.00 -2.09
C LEU A 686 35.81 -21.24 -1.33
N PRO A 687 35.75 -21.44 0.00
CA PRO A 687 36.91 -21.90 0.77
C PRO A 687 37.24 -23.36 0.41
N ALA A 688 38.53 -23.68 0.30
CA ALA A 688 39.04 -25.04 0.22
C ALA A 688 40.08 -25.29 1.31
N ARG A 689 40.02 -26.49 1.91
CA ARG A 689 40.95 -26.96 2.95
C ARG A 689 41.99 -27.95 2.42
N ALA A 690 41.89 -28.32 1.15
CA ALA A 690 42.82 -29.20 0.47
C ALA A 690 43.31 -28.57 -0.84
N ASP A 691 44.50 -28.94 -1.27
CA ASP A 691 45.05 -28.56 -2.56
C ASP A 691 44.37 -29.28 -3.74
N LEU A 692 44.79 -29.00 -4.97
CA LEU A 692 44.23 -29.61 -6.19
C LEU A 692 44.51 -31.13 -6.30
N LEU A 693 45.32 -31.70 -5.39
CA LEU A 693 45.66 -33.11 -5.32
C LEU A 693 45.10 -33.80 -4.07
N GLY A 694 44.30 -33.11 -3.26
CA GLY A 694 43.65 -33.65 -2.06
C GLY A 694 44.48 -33.58 -0.77
N ARG A 695 45.66 -32.94 -0.79
CA ARG A 695 46.46 -32.76 0.44
C ARG A 695 45.88 -31.65 1.31
N GLN A 696 45.70 -31.93 2.59
CA GLN A 696 45.19 -30.96 3.57
C GLN A 696 46.16 -29.78 3.74
N MET A 697 45.60 -28.58 3.86
CA MET A 697 46.32 -27.32 4.04
C MET A 697 46.17 -26.81 5.48
N ASP A 698 47.21 -26.15 6.00
CA ASP A 698 47.19 -25.58 7.36
C ASP A 698 46.11 -24.50 7.55
N ALA A 699 45.70 -23.83 6.46
CA ALA A 699 44.67 -22.81 6.44
C ALA A 699 43.78 -22.97 5.20
N ALA A 700 42.49 -22.63 5.34
CA ALA A 700 41.56 -22.61 4.22
C ALA A 700 41.90 -21.43 3.28
N LEU A 701 42.02 -21.71 1.98
CA LEU A 701 42.27 -20.71 0.94
C LEU A 701 41.06 -20.61 0.02
N ARG A 702 40.90 -19.46 -0.64
CA ARG A 702 39.83 -19.28 -1.63
C ARG A 702 40.19 -19.95 -2.95
N VAL A 703 39.26 -20.76 -3.46
CA VAL A 703 39.30 -21.31 -4.80
C VAL A 703 38.42 -20.46 -5.71
N ASP A 704 38.95 -20.07 -6.86
CA ASP A 704 38.19 -19.45 -7.94
C ASP A 704 38.01 -20.46 -9.07
N ILE A 705 36.76 -20.78 -9.41
CA ILE A 705 36.41 -21.61 -10.57
C ILE A 705 35.70 -20.74 -11.59
N THR A 706 36.28 -20.56 -12.77
CA THR A 706 35.67 -19.82 -13.88
C THR A 706 35.36 -20.73 -15.05
N SER A 707 34.19 -20.55 -15.67
CA SER A 707 33.79 -21.25 -16.91
C SER A 707 33.22 -20.28 -17.94
N LEU A 708 33.25 -20.64 -19.22
CA LEU A 708 32.75 -19.80 -20.32
C LEU A 708 31.26 -20.00 -20.60
N ASP A 709 30.75 -21.23 -20.47
CA ASP A 709 29.34 -21.54 -20.79
C ASP A 709 28.41 -21.54 -19.60
N GLY A 710 28.92 -21.85 -18.41
CA GLY A 710 28.08 -21.91 -17.24
C GLY A 710 28.47 -22.98 -16.24
N LEU A 711 27.59 -23.12 -15.26
CA LEU A 711 27.65 -24.06 -14.15
C LEU A 711 26.26 -24.68 -13.98
N THR A 712 26.19 -26.00 -13.83
CA THR A 712 24.98 -26.68 -13.37
C THR A 712 25.29 -27.49 -12.12
N PHE A 713 24.47 -27.34 -11.09
CA PHE A 713 24.53 -28.12 -9.86
C PHE A 713 23.19 -28.81 -9.63
N ASP A 714 23.20 -30.12 -9.36
CA ASP A 714 21.99 -30.95 -9.21
C ASP A 714 21.79 -31.51 -7.79
N GLY A 715 22.42 -30.87 -6.80
CA GLY A 715 22.42 -31.32 -5.40
C GLY A 715 23.59 -32.25 -5.06
N ARG A 716 24.28 -32.85 -6.03
CA ARG A 716 25.47 -33.69 -5.77
C ARG A 716 26.62 -33.45 -6.73
N ARG A 717 26.35 -33.12 -7.99
CA ARG A 717 27.35 -32.92 -9.04
C ARG A 717 27.30 -31.47 -9.50
N ALA A 718 28.45 -30.80 -9.47
CA ALA A 718 28.67 -29.48 -10.06
C ALA A 718 29.44 -29.64 -11.37
N THR A 719 28.80 -29.34 -12.50
CA THR A 719 29.38 -29.43 -13.83
C THR A 719 29.66 -28.03 -14.37
N PHE A 720 30.93 -27.76 -14.66
CA PHE A 720 31.41 -26.55 -15.33
C PHE A 720 31.78 -26.89 -16.77
N THR A 721 31.32 -26.09 -17.71
CA THR A 721 31.48 -26.40 -19.14
C THR A 721 32.19 -25.26 -19.88
N ARG A 722 33.06 -25.64 -20.82
CA ARG A 722 33.85 -24.82 -21.74
C ARG A 722 34.88 -23.93 -21.04
N ASP A 723 36.15 -24.13 -21.37
CA ASP A 723 37.30 -23.33 -20.90
C ASP A 723 37.31 -23.11 -19.38
N VAL A 724 37.26 -24.21 -18.63
CA VAL A 724 37.22 -24.18 -17.17
C VAL A 724 38.61 -23.90 -16.62
N VAL A 725 38.70 -22.93 -15.71
CA VAL A 725 39.93 -22.60 -14.98
C VAL A 725 39.65 -22.65 -13.49
N VAL A 726 40.41 -23.49 -12.79
CA VAL A 726 40.45 -23.51 -11.32
C VAL A 726 41.74 -22.84 -10.87
N LYS A 727 41.64 -21.87 -9.96
CA LYS A 727 42.79 -21.24 -9.31
C LYS A 727 42.70 -21.44 -7.82
N LEU A 728 43.78 -21.90 -7.22
CA LEU A 728 43.95 -22.05 -5.79
C LEU A 728 45.36 -21.55 -5.45
N ASP A 729 45.43 -20.37 -4.83
CA ASP A 729 46.69 -19.66 -4.58
C ASP A 729 47.54 -19.49 -5.87
N GLN A 730 48.76 -20.05 -5.93
CA GLN A 730 49.62 -20.06 -7.12
C GLN A 730 49.45 -21.29 -8.01
N SER A 731 48.51 -22.18 -7.68
CA SER A 731 48.21 -23.37 -8.46
C SER A 731 47.04 -23.14 -9.39
N ARG A 732 47.10 -23.73 -10.59
CA ARG A 732 46.12 -23.55 -11.66
C ARG A 732 45.83 -24.88 -12.35
N LEU A 733 44.55 -25.16 -12.54
CA LEU A 733 44.07 -26.26 -13.38
C LEU A 733 43.22 -25.69 -14.52
N HIS A 734 43.37 -26.24 -15.72
CA HIS A 734 42.61 -25.85 -16.90
C HIS A 734 42.15 -27.08 -17.68
N CYS A 735 40.88 -27.10 -18.10
CA CYS A 735 40.27 -28.18 -18.88
C CYS A 735 39.04 -27.69 -19.66
N GLN A 736 38.43 -28.52 -20.51
CA GLN A 736 37.18 -28.13 -21.21
C GLN A 736 35.92 -28.37 -20.38
N GLU A 737 35.90 -29.42 -19.55
CA GLU A 737 34.78 -29.71 -18.66
C GLU A 737 35.33 -30.21 -17.32
N LEU A 738 34.76 -29.68 -16.23
CA LEU A 738 35.08 -30.09 -14.86
C LEU A 738 33.79 -30.55 -14.19
N ILE A 739 33.81 -31.76 -13.63
CA ILE A 739 32.72 -32.31 -12.84
C ILE A 739 33.24 -32.52 -11.42
N ALA A 740 32.73 -31.76 -10.47
CA ALA A 740 33.01 -31.92 -9.05
C ALA A 740 31.84 -32.66 -8.39
N VAL A 741 32.12 -33.77 -7.70
CA VAL A 741 31.10 -34.56 -7.00
C VAL A 741 31.26 -34.41 -5.50
N MET A 742 30.17 -34.07 -4.81
CA MET A 742 30.12 -33.90 -3.37
C MET A 742 30.03 -35.25 -2.64
N ASP A 743 30.58 -35.30 -1.42
CA ASP A 743 30.56 -36.47 -0.53
C ASP A 743 29.14 -36.85 -0.08
N ARG A 744 28.26 -35.85 0.02
CA ARG A 744 26.85 -35.98 0.41
C ARG A 744 25.95 -35.08 -0.44
N PRO A 745 24.67 -35.45 -0.63
CA PRO A 745 23.72 -34.59 -1.33
C PRO A 745 23.41 -33.33 -0.50
N VAL A 746 23.33 -32.20 -1.18
CA VAL A 746 22.81 -30.93 -0.67
C VAL A 746 21.33 -30.88 -1.00
N SER A 747 20.50 -30.59 0.01
CA SER A 747 19.07 -30.36 -0.16
C SER A 747 18.80 -28.87 0.04
N PHE A 748 18.07 -28.24 -0.88
CA PHE A 748 17.52 -26.88 -0.67
C PHE A 748 16.20 -26.90 0.11
N ARG A 749 15.77 -28.08 0.57
CA ARG A 749 14.48 -28.28 1.24
C ARG A 749 14.62 -28.19 2.76
N ASP A 750 15.76 -28.60 3.31
CA ASP A 750 16.03 -28.69 4.75
C ASP A 750 16.95 -27.55 5.22
N GLU A 751 16.54 -26.78 6.23
CA GLU A 751 17.40 -25.79 6.92
C GLU A 751 18.34 -26.43 7.96
N SER A 752 18.45 -27.76 7.98
CA SER A 752 19.23 -28.45 9.01
C SER A 752 20.72 -28.18 8.86
N ALA A 753 21.32 -27.70 9.94
CA ALA A 753 22.74 -27.39 10.11
C ALA A 753 23.62 -28.65 10.11
N ALA A 754 23.54 -29.46 9.05
CA ALA A 754 24.55 -30.46 8.76
C ALA A 754 25.84 -29.75 8.31
N ALA A 755 26.99 -30.31 8.68
CA ALA A 755 28.28 -29.80 8.22
C ALA A 755 28.28 -29.66 6.68
N PRO A 756 28.87 -28.58 6.13
CA PRO A 756 28.84 -28.30 4.70
C PRO A 756 29.41 -29.49 3.90
N PRO A 757 28.83 -29.81 2.74
CA PRO A 757 29.32 -30.87 1.86
C PRO A 757 30.77 -30.58 1.43
N GLU A 758 31.58 -31.61 1.29
CA GLU A 758 32.94 -31.50 0.78
C GLU A 758 33.05 -32.15 -0.60
N ILE A 759 33.97 -31.65 -1.44
CA ILE A 759 34.22 -32.25 -2.76
C ILE A 759 34.93 -33.59 -2.55
N GLN A 760 34.31 -34.69 -3.00
CA GLN A 760 34.89 -36.02 -2.95
C GLN A 760 35.73 -36.30 -4.20
N THR A 761 35.19 -36.04 -5.39
CA THR A 761 35.88 -36.35 -6.66
C THR A 761 35.89 -35.18 -7.62
N LEU A 762 36.98 -35.08 -8.37
CA LEU A 762 37.17 -34.16 -9.48
C LEU A 762 37.40 -34.96 -10.76
N GLU A 763 36.54 -34.77 -11.74
CA GLU A 763 36.69 -35.33 -13.08
C GLU A 763 36.94 -34.20 -14.08
N CYS A 764 38.15 -34.13 -14.62
CA CYS A 764 38.55 -33.14 -15.61
C CYS A 764 38.62 -33.80 -16.98
N ARG A 765 37.94 -33.20 -17.97
CA ARG A 765 37.82 -33.74 -19.32
C ARG A 765 38.41 -32.79 -20.34
N GLU A 766 39.18 -33.39 -21.25
CA GLU A 766 39.81 -32.79 -22.42
C GLU A 766 40.82 -31.67 -22.11
N ARG A 767 42.03 -31.81 -22.67
CA ARG A 767 43.11 -30.81 -22.58
C ARG A 767 43.39 -30.38 -21.14
N VAL A 768 43.50 -31.36 -20.24
CA VAL A 768 43.74 -31.09 -18.83
C VAL A 768 45.19 -30.64 -18.66
N THR A 769 45.36 -29.43 -18.14
CA THR A 769 46.67 -28.89 -17.76
C THR A 769 46.65 -28.51 -16.28
N ILE A 770 47.65 -28.95 -15.53
CA ILE A 770 47.78 -28.73 -14.10
C ILE A 770 49.15 -28.09 -13.88
N ASN A 771 49.18 -26.93 -13.24
CA ASN A 771 50.39 -26.26 -12.81
C ASN A 771 50.26 -26.01 -11.30
N MET A 772 51.18 -26.56 -10.50
CA MET A 772 51.08 -26.53 -9.05
C MET A 772 52.41 -26.13 -8.41
N HIS A 773 52.33 -25.27 -7.40
CA HIS A 773 53.49 -24.79 -6.65
C HIS A 773 53.33 -25.13 -5.16
N GLU A 774 54.39 -25.67 -4.55
CA GLU A 774 54.44 -25.97 -3.12
C GLU A 774 55.52 -25.14 -2.44
N PHE A 775 55.16 -24.46 -1.35
CA PHE A 775 56.05 -23.60 -0.58
C PHE A 775 56.21 -24.10 0.85
N ASN A 776 57.42 -24.03 1.39
CA ASN A 776 57.69 -24.22 2.82
C ASN A 776 58.25 -22.90 3.38
N LYS A 777 57.54 -22.27 4.33
CA LYS A 777 57.93 -21.01 5.00
C LYS A 777 58.49 -19.97 4.00
N SER A 778 57.75 -19.75 2.91
CA SER A 778 58.04 -18.85 1.76
C SER A 778 59.08 -19.30 0.73
N GLN A 779 59.66 -20.48 0.83
CA GLN A 779 60.58 -21.01 -0.18
C GLN A 779 59.89 -22.05 -1.07
N LEU A 780 59.98 -21.90 -2.40
CA LEU A 780 59.49 -22.91 -3.34
C LEU A 780 60.25 -24.22 -3.10
N VAL A 781 59.52 -25.30 -2.82
CA VAL A 781 60.06 -26.64 -2.59
C VAL A 781 59.62 -27.64 -3.67
N ARG A 782 58.53 -27.34 -4.40
CA ARG A 782 58.05 -28.17 -5.50
C ARG A 782 57.36 -27.33 -6.57
N HIS A 783 57.58 -27.66 -7.84
CA HIS A 783 56.80 -27.20 -8.97
C HIS A 783 56.43 -28.40 -9.83
N LEU A 784 55.16 -28.52 -10.20
CA LEU A 784 54.63 -29.62 -11.00
C LEU A 784 53.86 -29.04 -12.19
N GLU A 785 54.19 -29.50 -13.39
CA GLU A 785 53.44 -29.26 -14.61
C GLU A 785 52.97 -30.61 -15.18
N ALA A 786 51.67 -30.78 -15.36
CA ALA A 786 51.10 -31.98 -15.96
C ALA A 786 50.13 -31.61 -17.08
N ASN A 787 50.23 -32.33 -18.20
CA ASN A 787 49.34 -32.22 -19.35
C ASN A 787 48.81 -33.63 -19.65
N VAL A 788 47.51 -33.84 -19.56
CA VAL A 788 46.87 -35.15 -19.80
C VAL A 788 45.55 -34.99 -20.56
N GLY A 789 45.08 -36.07 -21.20
CA GLY A 789 43.83 -36.05 -21.95
C GLY A 789 42.60 -35.87 -21.06
N ARG A 790 42.48 -36.73 -20.03
CA ARG A 790 41.43 -36.68 -18.99
C ARG A 790 42.04 -37.11 -17.66
N CYS A 791 41.50 -36.63 -16.54
CA CYS A 791 41.87 -37.15 -15.23
C CYS A 791 40.68 -37.26 -14.29
N LEU A 792 40.71 -38.25 -13.41
CA LEU A 792 39.79 -38.43 -12.30
C LEU A 792 40.62 -38.52 -11.02
N ILE A 793 40.24 -37.74 -10.01
CA ILE A 793 40.92 -37.68 -8.71
C ILE A 793 39.87 -37.85 -7.62
N ASP A 794 40.02 -38.84 -6.74
CA ASP A 794 39.28 -38.94 -5.48
C ASP A 794 40.13 -38.26 -4.39
N LEU A 795 39.67 -37.10 -3.93
CA LEU A 795 40.37 -36.27 -2.95
C LEU A 795 40.38 -36.88 -1.56
N LYS A 796 39.50 -37.84 -1.28
CA LYS A 796 39.39 -38.49 0.04
C LYS A 796 40.28 -39.72 0.13
N SER A 797 40.25 -40.60 -0.87
CA SER A 797 41.10 -41.80 -0.92
C SER A 797 42.51 -41.51 -1.43
N GLY A 798 42.68 -40.43 -2.21
CA GLY A 798 43.90 -40.10 -2.93
C GLY A 798 44.07 -40.89 -4.23
N GLU A 799 43.11 -41.73 -4.62
CA GLU A 799 43.16 -42.46 -5.90
C GLU A 799 43.05 -41.50 -7.07
N PHE A 800 43.83 -41.75 -8.11
CA PHE A 800 43.75 -40.98 -9.34
C PHE A 800 43.94 -41.86 -10.57
N THR A 801 43.29 -41.46 -11.66
CA THR A 801 43.51 -41.99 -12.99
C THR A 801 43.69 -40.85 -13.99
N ALA A 802 44.54 -41.06 -14.99
CA ALA A 802 44.65 -40.16 -16.13
C ALA A 802 44.71 -40.98 -17.42
N ASP A 803 43.97 -40.57 -18.43
CA ASP A 803 43.83 -41.29 -19.70
C ASP A 803 44.29 -40.44 -20.88
N GLY A 804 44.89 -41.11 -21.86
CA GLY A 804 45.40 -40.53 -23.10
C GLY A 804 46.86 -40.11 -23.00
N GLU A 805 47.40 -39.58 -24.10
CA GLU A 805 48.77 -39.08 -24.13
C GLU A 805 48.98 -38.01 -23.05
N GLY A 806 50.04 -38.18 -22.28
CA GLY A 806 50.34 -37.32 -21.17
C GLY A 806 51.82 -37.03 -20.98
N ARG A 807 52.08 -35.89 -20.36
CA ARG A 807 53.39 -35.41 -19.98
C ARG A 807 53.33 -34.82 -18.58
N VAL A 808 54.26 -35.21 -17.71
CA VAL A 808 54.40 -34.68 -16.36
C VAL A 808 55.85 -34.27 -16.13
N ASP A 809 56.05 -33.04 -15.69
CA ASP A 809 57.33 -32.46 -15.31
C ASP A 809 57.27 -32.03 -13.85
N GLU A 810 58.21 -32.49 -13.04
CA GLU A 810 58.30 -32.15 -11.63
C GLU A 810 59.69 -31.66 -11.27
N TRP A 811 59.75 -30.51 -10.61
CA TRP A 811 60.94 -29.99 -9.95
C TRP A 811 60.73 -30.05 -8.45
N ARG A 812 61.66 -30.67 -7.72
CA ARG A 812 61.59 -30.75 -6.25
C ARG A 812 62.92 -30.38 -5.61
N LYS A 813 62.88 -29.62 -4.52
CA LYS A 813 64.06 -29.23 -3.74
C LYS A 813 64.31 -30.26 -2.64
N GLY A 814 65.55 -30.76 -2.53
CA GLY A 814 65.89 -31.83 -1.57
C GLY A 814 65.30 -33.21 -1.92
N GLY A 815 65.06 -33.46 -3.21
CA GLY A 815 64.43 -34.69 -3.72
C GLY A 815 65.34 -35.92 -3.85
N MET A 816 64.72 -37.02 -4.28
CA MET A 816 65.29 -38.35 -4.54
C MET A 816 66.69 -38.28 -5.17
N GLN A 817 67.74 -38.79 -4.53
CA GLN A 817 69.03 -39.03 -5.19
C GLN A 817 69.04 -40.43 -5.84
N LEU A 818 68.69 -40.52 -7.13
CA LEU A 818 68.94 -41.74 -7.92
C LEU A 818 70.43 -41.75 -8.32
N SER A 819 71.27 -42.54 -7.63
CA SER A 819 72.70 -42.63 -7.96
C SER A 819 72.95 -43.93 -8.72
N LEU A 820 72.96 -43.86 -10.05
CA LEU A 820 73.34 -44.98 -10.92
C LEU A 820 74.87 -45.06 -11.16
N THR A 821 75.61 -44.13 -10.54
CA THR A 821 77.06 -43.96 -10.64
C THR A 821 77.68 -43.97 -9.23
N PRO A 822 78.85 -44.62 -9.03
CA PRO A 822 79.52 -44.66 -7.75
C PRO A 822 80.04 -43.27 -7.36
N GLN A 823 79.89 -42.92 -6.08
CA GLN A 823 80.58 -41.76 -5.52
C GLN A 823 82.03 -42.15 -5.19
N PRO A 824 83.02 -41.27 -5.45
CA PRO A 824 84.38 -41.49 -5.00
C PRO A 824 84.40 -41.53 -3.47
N THR A 825 84.85 -42.66 -2.90
CA THR A 825 85.15 -42.76 -1.46
C THR A 825 86.19 -41.72 -1.09
N ALA A 826 85.88 -40.89 -0.09
CA ALA A 826 86.78 -39.90 0.44
C ALA A 826 88.11 -40.54 0.86
N SER A 827 89.22 -40.05 0.31
CA SER A 827 90.55 -40.31 0.87
C SER A 827 90.73 -39.45 2.12
N ALA A 828 91.42 -39.96 3.14
CA ALA A 828 91.48 -39.43 4.51
C ALA A 828 91.92 -37.95 4.68
N ASN A 829 92.27 -37.20 3.63
CA ASN A 829 92.73 -35.81 3.72
C ASN A 829 92.17 -34.84 2.66
N ARG A 830 91.09 -35.18 1.94
CA ARG A 830 90.39 -34.21 1.08
C ARG A 830 88.86 -34.38 1.18
N PRO A 831 88.10 -33.32 1.55
CA PRO A 831 86.66 -33.34 1.34
C PRO A 831 86.41 -33.47 -0.16
N ALA A 832 85.58 -34.43 -0.56
CA ALA A 832 85.02 -34.42 -1.91
C ALA A 832 84.04 -33.24 -1.98
N GLU A 833 84.37 -32.20 -2.75
CA GLU A 833 83.39 -31.17 -3.12
C GLU A 833 82.36 -31.83 -4.04
N SER A 834 81.29 -32.40 -3.49
CA SER A 834 80.09 -32.68 -4.27
C SER A 834 79.40 -31.34 -4.52
N ARG A 835 79.44 -30.85 -5.76
CA ARG A 835 78.51 -29.80 -6.20
C ARG A 835 77.11 -30.42 -6.22
N GLU A 836 76.43 -30.40 -5.08
CA GLU A 836 75.03 -30.81 -5.00
C GLU A 836 74.17 -29.72 -5.62
N LEU A 837 73.52 -30.06 -6.74
CA LEU A 837 72.54 -29.18 -7.36
C LEU A 837 71.26 -29.22 -6.48
N PRO A 838 70.64 -28.05 -6.20
CA PRO A 838 69.60 -27.96 -5.18
C PRO A 838 68.25 -28.55 -5.60
N TRP A 839 68.01 -28.76 -6.90
CA TRP A 839 66.74 -29.28 -7.42
C TRP A 839 66.91 -30.64 -8.11
N THR A 840 65.88 -31.46 -8.03
CA THR A 840 65.71 -32.67 -8.82
C THR A 840 64.59 -32.47 -9.82
N TYR A 841 64.83 -32.81 -11.08
CA TYR A 841 63.87 -32.81 -12.16
C TYR A 841 63.46 -34.25 -12.49
N ALA A 842 62.16 -34.50 -12.57
CA ALA A 842 61.58 -35.73 -13.06
C ALA A 842 60.63 -35.41 -14.22
N HIS A 843 60.81 -36.10 -15.34
CA HIS A 843 59.97 -36.00 -16.52
C HIS A 843 59.37 -37.36 -16.83
N LEU A 844 58.08 -37.39 -17.12
CA LEU A 844 57.34 -38.57 -17.53
C LEU A 844 56.56 -38.25 -18.78
N GLN A 845 56.69 -39.06 -19.82
CA GLN A 845 55.89 -39.00 -21.04
C GLN A 845 55.33 -40.38 -21.34
N PHE A 846 54.04 -40.47 -21.69
CA PHE A 846 53.34 -41.74 -21.97
C PHE A 846 52.23 -41.54 -23.00
N LYS A 847 51.77 -42.65 -23.61
CA LYS A 847 50.65 -42.63 -24.59
C LYS A 847 49.35 -43.25 -24.06
N GLY A 848 49.43 -44.13 -23.07
CA GLY A 848 48.30 -44.92 -22.56
C GLY A 848 47.58 -44.25 -21.40
N ASN A 849 47.66 -44.86 -20.22
CA ASN A 849 47.02 -44.36 -19.01
C ASN A 849 47.95 -44.40 -17.79
N VAL A 850 47.54 -43.67 -16.76
CA VAL A 850 48.15 -43.66 -15.44
C VAL A 850 47.07 -43.99 -14.43
N LYS A 851 47.35 -44.86 -13.49
CA LYS A 851 46.53 -45.09 -12.30
C LYS A 851 47.43 -45.08 -11.07
N GLY A 852 46.95 -44.58 -9.96
CA GLY A 852 47.77 -44.50 -8.76
C GLY A 852 47.01 -44.02 -7.55
N ASN A 853 47.76 -43.82 -6.47
CA ASN A 853 47.25 -43.20 -5.25
C ASN A 853 48.29 -42.22 -4.71
N ILE A 854 47.89 -40.95 -4.56
CA ILE A 854 48.77 -39.85 -4.13
C ILE A 854 49.13 -39.99 -2.64
N HIS A 855 48.20 -40.46 -1.82
CA HIS A 855 48.42 -40.69 -0.39
C HIS A 855 49.37 -41.86 -0.14
N GLN A 856 49.25 -42.93 -0.94
CA GLN A 856 50.15 -44.08 -0.90
C GLN A 856 51.43 -43.87 -1.74
N GLN A 857 51.54 -42.73 -2.43
CA GLN A 857 52.65 -42.36 -3.30
C GLN A 857 53.02 -43.45 -4.34
N TYR A 858 51.99 -44.06 -4.93
CA TYR A 858 52.08 -45.12 -5.94
C TYR A 858 51.53 -44.65 -7.29
N ALA A 859 52.18 -45.04 -8.39
CA ALA A 859 51.69 -44.85 -9.73
C ALA A 859 52.10 -46.00 -10.67
N GLU A 860 51.18 -46.43 -11.52
CA GLU A 860 51.39 -47.36 -12.63
C GLU A 860 51.06 -46.64 -13.93
N ILE A 861 52.06 -46.47 -14.78
CA ILE A 861 52.00 -45.77 -16.06
C ILE A 861 52.13 -46.82 -17.17
N SER A 862 51.26 -46.77 -18.18
CA SER A 862 51.24 -47.75 -19.28
C SER A 862 51.37 -47.10 -20.66
N GLU A 863 51.90 -47.90 -21.59
CA GLU A 863 52.13 -47.65 -23.01
C GLU A 863 53.15 -46.56 -23.34
N ARG A 864 54.31 -46.99 -23.87
CA ARG A 864 55.39 -46.12 -24.38
C ARG A 864 55.85 -45.08 -23.36
N VAL A 865 56.18 -45.53 -22.17
CA VAL A 865 56.63 -44.68 -21.07
C VAL A 865 58.08 -44.27 -21.29
N THR A 866 58.36 -42.98 -21.15
CA THR A 866 59.71 -42.43 -21.04
C THR A 866 59.80 -41.62 -19.76
N ALA A 867 60.68 -42.04 -18.85
CA ALA A 867 60.92 -41.40 -17.56
C ALA A 867 62.36 -40.86 -17.53
N ILE A 868 62.55 -39.58 -17.28
CA ILE A 868 63.87 -38.96 -17.11
C ILE A 868 63.97 -38.44 -15.69
N TYR A 869 65.10 -38.68 -15.04
CA TYR A 869 65.45 -38.12 -13.75
C TYR A 869 66.80 -37.41 -13.89
N ALA A 870 66.94 -36.19 -13.38
CA ALA A 870 68.20 -35.45 -13.37
C ALA A 870 68.25 -34.39 -12.25
N PRO A 871 69.39 -34.17 -11.57
CA PRO A 871 69.56 -33.01 -10.72
C PRO A 871 69.78 -31.74 -11.56
N VAL A 872 69.18 -30.60 -11.18
CA VAL A 872 69.21 -29.32 -11.93
C VAL A 872 69.45 -28.13 -11.01
N GLU A 873 69.96 -27.02 -11.58
CA GLU A 873 70.38 -25.84 -10.80
C GLU A 873 69.18 -25.02 -10.27
N LYS A 874 68.11 -24.90 -11.06
CA LYS A 874 66.94 -24.05 -10.76
C LYS A 874 65.66 -24.80 -11.09
N ALA A 875 64.59 -24.47 -10.39
CA ALA A 875 63.24 -24.83 -10.82
C ALA A 875 62.96 -24.27 -12.22
N ASN A 876 62.17 -24.98 -13.02
CA ASN A 876 61.72 -24.62 -14.37
C ASN A 876 62.79 -24.72 -15.47
N VAL A 877 63.95 -25.29 -15.16
CA VAL A 877 64.94 -25.68 -16.18
C VAL A 877 64.72 -27.17 -16.47
N PRO A 878 64.17 -27.54 -17.64
CA PRO A 878 64.01 -28.95 -18.00
C PRO A 878 65.37 -29.58 -18.36
N PHE A 879 65.47 -30.89 -18.20
CA PHE A 879 66.60 -31.70 -18.68
C PHE A 879 66.10 -32.62 -19.81
N GLU A 880 66.72 -32.54 -20.98
CA GLU A 880 66.32 -33.36 -22.11
C GLU A 880 67.19 -34.62 -22.23
N ARG A 881 66.64 -35.70 -22.82
CA ARG A 881 67.40 -36.95 -23.05
C ARG A 881 68.71 -36.70 -23.81
N GLN A 882 68.74 -35.73 -24.72
CA GLN A 882 69.93 -35.38 -25.50
C GLN A 882 71.08 -34.87 -24.60
N ASP A 883 70.76 -34.27 -23.46
CA ASP A 883 71.72 -33.74 -22.49
C ASP A 883 72.44 -34.85 -21.69
N LEU A 884 71.96 -36.10 -21.73
CA LEU A 884 72.62 -37.25 -21.07
C LEU A 884 74.07 -37.44 -21.54
N SER A 885 74.33 -37.11 -22.81
CA SER A 885 75.66 -37.23 -23.44
C SER A 885 76.58 -36.03 -23.17
N ARG A 886 76.06 -34.91 -22.63
CA ARG A 886 76.85 -33.71 -22.35
C ARG A 886 77.66 -33.89 -21.07
N THR A 887 78.76 -33.16 -20.94
CA THR A 887 79.54 -33.12 -19.69
C THR A 887 79.02 -31.99 -18.80
N SER A 888 78.11 -32.28 -17.88
CA SER A 888 77.59 -31.33 -16.89
C SER A 888 77.39 -31.99 -15.53
N ALA A 889 77.26 -31.17 -14.47
CA ALA A 889 76.96 -31.70 -13.13
C ALA A 889 75.60 -32.42 -13.05
N SER A 890 74.68 -32.08 -13.96
CA SER A 890 73.37 -32.73 -14.10
C SER A 890 73.48 -34.12 -14.75
N SER A 891 74.22 -34.24 -15.85
CA SER A 891 74.30 -35.50 -16.63
C SER A 891 75.00 -36.64 -15.90
N GLU A 892 75.88 -36.34 -14.95
CA GLU A 892 76.60 -37.32 -14.11
C GLU A 892 75.68 -38.21 -13.28
N ARG A 893 74.50 -37.70 -12.93
CA ARG A 893 73.50 -38.35 -12.08
C ARG A 893 72.13 -38.42 -12.75
N ALA A 894 72.09 -38.20 -14.07
CA ALA A 894 70.86 -38.27 -14.85
C ALA A 894 70.64 -39.69 -15.38
N ALA A 895 69.37 -40.07 -15.47
CA ALA A 895 68.92 -41.36 -15.95
C ALA A 895 67.68 -41.18 -16.83
N CYS A 896 67.59 -41.94 -17.92
CA CYS A 896 66.42 -42.04 -18.76
C CYS A 896 66.03 -43.51 -18.86
N MET A 897 64.77 -43.82 -18.56
CA MET A 897 64.19 -45.15 -18.64
C MET A 897 63.05 -45.15 -19.64
N GLN A 898 63.05 -46.10 -20.56
CA GLN A 898 61.96 -46.33 -21.51
C GLN A 898 61.38 -47.72 -21.29
N CYS A 899 60.06 -47.87 -21.30
CA CYS A 899 59.38 -49.15 -21.12
C CYS A 899 57.92 -49.11 -21.60
N ASP A 900 57.26 -50.26 -21.61
CA ASP A 900 55.83 -50.37 -21.90
C ASP A 900 54.98 -50.12 -20.64
N VAL A 901 55.40 -50.57 -19.47
CA VAL A 901 54.75 -50.30 -18.18
C VAL A 901 55.80 -49.89 -17.14
N LEU A 902 55.51 -48.84 -16.40
CA LEU A 902 56.33 -48.36 -15.28
C LEU A 902 55.50 -48.26 -14.01
N LYS A 903 55.89 -48.99 -12.96
CA LYS A 903 55.37 -48.82 -11.62
C LYS A 903 56.38 -48.07 -10.76
N ILE A 904 55.89 -47.07 -10.04
CA ILE A 904 56.65 -46.22 -9.15
C ILE A 904 56.00 -46.32 -7.78
N LEU A 905 56.80 -46.61 -6.76
CA LEU A 905 56.40 -46.57 -5.36
C LEU A 905 57.40 -45.73 -4.58
N LEU A 906 56.91 -44.72 -3.88
CA LEU A 906 57.69 -43.96 -2.92
C LEU A 906 57.31 -44.41 -1.50
N THR A 907 58.28 -44.58 -0.63
CA THR A 907 58.07 -45.00 0.76
C THR A 907 58.80 -44.04 1.69
N ASP A 908 58.17 -43.61 2.79
CA ASP A 908 58.79 -42.71 3.76
C ASP A 908 60.09 -43.28 4.33
N SER A 909 61.07 -42.41 4.55
CA SER A 909 62.35 -42.75 5.18
C SER A 909 62.57 -41.93 6.44
N GLN A 910 63.20 -42.56 7.44
CA GLN A 910 63.52 -41.97 8.74
C GLN A 910 64.74 -41.03 8.69
N GLN A 911 65.42 -40.89 7.54
CA GLN A 911 66.54 -39.96 7.37
C GLN A 911 66.05 -38.56 7.00
N ALA A 912 66.43 -37.55 7.79
CA ALA A 912 66.06 -36.15 7.57
C ALA A 912 66.47 -35.61 6.18
N ASP A 913 67.61 -36.06 5.65
CA ASP A 913 68.12 -35.65 4.33
C ASP A 913 67.56 -36.48 3.15
N ARG A 914 66.82 -37.55 3.43
CA ARG A 914 66.20 -38.44 2.44
C ARG A 914 64.78 -38.81 2.87
N PRO A 915 63.79 -37.95 2.58
CA PRO A 915 62.43 -38.15 3.09
C PRO A 915 61.73 -39.36 2.46
N PHE A 916 62.15 -39.82 1.28
CA PHE A 916 61.52 -40.94 0.57
C PHE A 916 62.56 -41.89 -0.03
N LEU A 917 62.24 -43.19 -0.01
CA LEU A 917 62.91 -44.27 -0.73
C LEU A 917 62.07 -44.64 -1.95
N VAL A 918 62.74 -44.91 -3.07
CA VAL A 918 62.06 -45.17 -4.33
C VAL A 918 62.24 -46.62 -4.78
N SER A 919 61.13 -47.22 -5.19
CA SER A 919 61.07 -48.50 -5.87
C SER A 919 60.49 -48.29 -7.27
N LEU A 920 61.23 -48.73 -8.29
CA LEU A 920 60.81 -48.68 -9.68
C LEU A 920 60.69 -50.10 -10.21
N GLU A 921 59.64 -50.40 -10.96
CA GLU A 921 59.50 -51.63 -11.72
C GLU A 921 59.07 -51.29 -13.14
N ALA A 922 59.94 -51.54 -14.11
CA ALA A 922 59.69 -51.38 -15.52
C ALA A 922 59.49 -52.75 -16.19
N GLU A 923 58.50 -52.86 -17.06
CA GLU A 923 58.17 -54.08 -17.79
C GLU A 923 57.92 -53.75 -19.27
N GLY A 924 58.35 -54.66 -20.15
CA GLY A 924 58.20 -54.56 -21.60
C GLY A 924 59.18 -53.55 -22.22
N ARG A 925 60.05 -54.05 -23.09
CA ARG A 925 61.05 -53.26 -23.84
C ARG A 925 61.77 -52.23 -22.95
N SER A 926 62.24 -52.67 -21.79
CA SER A 926 62.85 -51.80 -20.80
C SER A 926 64.29 -51.45 -21.19
N VAL A 927 64.57 -50.16 -21.31
CA VAL A 927 65.89 -49.60 -21.61
C VAL A 927 66.21 -48.55 -20.57
N LEU A 928 67.41 -48.60 -19.98
CA LEU A 928 67.92 -47.61 -19.05
C LEU A 928 69.20 -47.00 -19.62
N GLU A 929 69.25 -45.68 -19.71
CA GLU A 929 70.36 -44.89 -20.22
C GLU A 929 70.80 -43.86 -19.18
N GLY A 930 72.08 -43.85 -18.84
CA GLY A 930 72.75 -42.78 -18.09
C GLY A 930 74.12 -42.50 -18.72
N ARG A 931 74.82 -41.46 -18.25
CA ARG A 931 76.11 -41.03 -18.86
C ARG A 931 77.12 -42.18 -19.03
N SER A 932 77.21 -43.05 -18.04
CA SER A 932 78.19 -44.14 -18.00
C SER A 932 77.55 -45.51 -17.88
N VAL A 933 76.23 -45.64 -18.11
CA VAL A 933 75.50 -46.90 -17.95
C VAL A 933 74.42 -47.04 -19.02
N HIS A 934 74.35 -48.21 -19.65
CA HIS A 934 73.29 -48.57 -20.57
C HIS A 934 72.82 -49.98 -20.25
N ALA A 935 71.54 -50.17 -19.97
CA ALA A 935 70.95 -51.48 -19.68
C ALA A 935 69.72 -51.75 -20.54
N ASN A 936 69.52 -53.01 -20.90
CA ASN A 936 68.36 -53.48 -21.66
C ASN A 936 67.85 -54.81 -21.06
N ALA A 937 66.54 -54.90 -20.83
CA ALA A 937 65.90 -56.07 -20.26
C ALA A 937 64.40 -56.13 -20.61
N HIS A 938 63.78 -57.29 -20.41
CA HIS A 938 62.32 -57.38 -20.49
C HIS A 938 61.65 -56.81 -19.24
N GLN A 939 62.28 -56.99 -18.07
CA GLN A 939 61.83 -56.43 -16.80
C GLN A 939 63.05 -55.84 -16.07
N MET A 940 62.90 -54.64 -15.52
CA MET A 940 63.90 -54.00 -14.65
C MET A 940 63.24 -53.60 -13.34
N SER A 941 63.85 -53.91 -12.21
CA SER A 941 63.44 -53.36 -10.91
C SER A 941 64.59 -52.65 -10.23
N TYR A 942 64.31 -51.51 -9.61
CA TYR A 942 65.28 -50.77 -8.82
C TYR A 942 64.70 -50.55 -7.42
N GLU A 943 65.39 -51.05 -6.39
CA GLU A 943 65.07 -50.80 -4.99
C GLU A 943 66.16 -49.93 -4.36
N GLN A 944 65.87 -48.64 -4.16
CA GLN A 944 66.86 -47.69 -3.63
C GLN A 944 67.35 -48.07 -2.22
N ALA A 945 66.47 -48.64 -1.38
CA ALA A 945 66.81 -49.04 -0.01
C ALA A 945 67.93 -50.10 0.05
N LYS A 946 68.03 -50.96 -0.98
CA LYS A 946 69.03 -52.01 -1.10
C LYS A 946 70.17 -51.64 -2.05
N ASP A 947 70.07 -50.48 -2.70
CA ASP A 947 70.87 -50.09 -3.86
C ASP A 947 70.98 -51.24 -4.87
N LEU A 948 69.84 -51.81 -5.28
CA LEU A 948 69.79 -53.00 -6.12
C LEU A 948 68.98 -52.74 -7.39
N LEU A 949 69.64 -52.84 -8.54
CA LEU A 949 69.03 -52.89 -9.86
C LEU A 949 69.02 -54.34 -10.35
N THR A 950 67.84 -54.92 -10.55
CA THR A 950 67.67 -56.26 -11.10
C THR A 950 67.16 -56.18 -12.53
N LEU A 951 67.85 -56.84 -13.44
CA LEU A 951 67.52 -56.91 -14.87
C LEU A 951 67.16 -58.35 -15.21
N ARG A 952 66.01 -58.57 -15.84
CA ARG A 952 65.53 -59.92 -16.21
C ARG A 952 65.18 -60.00 -17.69
N GLY A 953 65.73 -61.01 -18.36
CA GLY A 953 65.41 -61.36 -19.75
C GLY A 953 64.13 -62.19 -19.87
N ARG A 954 63.63 -62.38 -21.10
CA ARG A 954 62.44 -63.20 -21.40
C ARG A 954 62.76 -64.23 -22.48
N GLY A 955 62.63 -65.52 -22.14
CA GLY A 955 62.90 -66.62 -23.08
C GLY A 955 64.34 -66.60 -23.59
N THR A 956 64.52 -66.37 -24.90
CA THR A 956 65.84 -66.27 -25.55
C THR A 956 66.46 -64.87 -25.48
N GLU A 957 65.69 -63.84 -25.17
CA GLU A 957 66.19 -62.46 -25.02
C GLU A 957 66.84 -62.31 -23.63
N LYS A 958 68.18 -62.23 -23.61
CA LYS A 958 68.95 -62.03 -22.37
C LYS A 958 68.92 -60.55 -21.96
N ALA A 959 68.92 -60.30 -20.66
CA ALA A 959 69.22 -58.98 -20.14
C ALA A 959 70.69 -58.60 -20.43
N SER A 960 70.98 -57.32 -20.60
CA SER A 960 72.33 -56.80 -20.77
C SER A 960 72.54 -55.48 -20.02
N VAL A 961 73.76 -55.28 -19.52
CA VAL A 961 74.21 -54.01 -18.93
C VAL A 961 75.62 -53.71 -19.39
N TYR A 962 75.87 -52.45 -19.70
CA TYR A 962 77.13 -51.90 -20.16
C TYR A 962 77.50 -50.67 -19.33
N PHE A 963 78.74 -50.60 -18.85
CA PHE A 963 79.29 -49.43 -18.18
C PHE A 963 80.44 -48.83 -18.98
N GLU A 964 80.38 -47.52 -19.22
CA GLU A 964 81.43 -46.77 -19.91
C GLU A 964 82.42 -46.16 -18.90
N PRO A 965 83.74 -46.34 -19.06
CA PRO A 965 84.72 -45.82 -18.12
C PRO A 965 84.80 -44.28 -18.16
N GLU A 966 84.98 -43.65 -17.00
CA GLU A 966 85.35 -42.24 -16.92
C GLU A 966 86.79 -42.03 -17.43
N SER A 967 87.04 -40.87 -18.04
CA SER A 967 88.32 -40.50 -18.66
C SER A 967 89.50 -40.82 -17.74
N GLY A 968 90.27 -41.86 -18.09
CA GLY A 968 91.43 -42.36 -17.33
C GLY A 968 91.33 -43.81 -16.84
N ALA A 969 90.15 -44.42 -16.79
CA ALA A 969 89.97 -45.83 -16.41
C ALA A 969 90.09 -46.78 -17.62
N ARG A 970 90.83 -47.89 -17.46
CA ARG A 970 91.17 -48.82 -18.56
C ARG A 970 90.13 -49.91 -18.86
N GLU A 971 89.05 -50.02 -18.09
CA GLU A 971 88.19 -51.22 -18.13
C GLU A 971 86.74 -50.91 -18.49
N ARG A 972 86.24 -51.60 -19.51
CA ARG A 972 84.82 -51.65 -19.90
C ARG A 972 84.18 -52.87 -19.23
N TYR A 973 83.05 -52.68 -18.56
CA TYR A 973 82.29 -53.78 -17.96
C TYR A 973 81.01 -54.03 -18.77
N SER A 974 80.81 -55.28 -19.20
CA SER A 974 79.58 -55.71 -19.86
C SER A 974 79.16 -57.08 -19.33
N ALA A 975 77.88 -57.22 -19.01
CA ALA A 975 77.31 -58.47 -18.53
C ALA A 975 76.02 -58.77 -19.31
N SER A 976 75.83 -60.05 -19.67
CA SER A 976 74.59 -60.52 -20.29
C SER A 976 74.16 -61.87 -19.73
N GLY A 977 72.87 -62.03 -19.41
CA GLY A 977 72.35 -63.25 -18.79
C GLY A 977 70.82 -63.25 -18.62
N GLY A 978 70.28 -64.33 -18.06
CA GLY A 978 68.84 -64.44 -17.77
C GLY A 978 68.38 -63.49 -16.65
N THR A 979 69.18 -63.33 -15.60
CA THR A 979 68.97 -62.34 -14.54
C THR A 979 70.30 -61.72 -14.13
N ILE A 980 70.36 -60.40 -14.00
CA ILE A 980 71.54 -59.64 -13.60
C ILE A 980 71.16 -58.77 -12.40
N GLU A 981 71.89 -58.90 -11.31
CA GLU A 981 71.82 -58.04 -10.14
C GLU A 981 73.00 -57.06 -10.20
N VAL A 982 72.71 -55.76 -10.12
CA VAL A 982 73.69 -54.69 -10.14
C VAL A 982 73.52 -53.87 -8.86
N LYS A 983 74.60 -53.60 -8.14
CA LYS A 983 74.64 -52.57 -7.10
C LYS A 983 75.33 -51.32 -7.65
N PRO A 984 74.58 -50.27 -8.02
CA PRO A 984 75.13 -49.11 -8.70
C PRO A 984 76.24 -48.39 -7.93
N ALA A 985 76.10 -48.21 -6.61
CA ALA A 985 77.08 -47.46 -5.82
C ALA A 985 78.44 -48.17 -5.70
N SER A 986 78.45 -49.51 -5.72
CA SER A 986 79.68 -50.31 -5.63
C SER A 986 80.13 -50.91 -6.97
N ARG A 987 79.41 -50.63 -8.06
CA ARG A 987 79.58 -51.26 -9.40
C ARG A 987 79.66 -52.80 -9.35
N SER A 988 79.06 -53.44 -8.34
CA SER A 988 79.10 -54.91 -8.26
C SER A 988 78.02 -55.50 -9.16
N VAL A 989 78.44 -56.35 -10.10
CA VAL A 989 77.53 -57.02 -11.03
C VAL A 989 77.57 -58.52 -10.76
N LYS A 990 76.40 -59.13 -10.59
CA LYS A 990 76.22 -60.56 -10.36
C LYS A 990 75.22 -61.11 -11.37
N VAL A 991 75.63 -62.13 -12.12
CA VAL A 991 74.75 -62.82 -13.08
C VAL A 991 74.20 -64.09 -12.42
N VAL A 992 72.88 -64.22 -12.37
CA VAL A 992 72.17 -65.37 -11.78
C VAL A 992 71.53 -66.18 -12.91
N GLY A 993 72.09 -67.36 -13.21
CA GLY A 993 71.67 -68.25 -14.32
C GLY A 993 72.69 -68.36 -15.47
N ALA A 994 72.31 -69.00 -16.59
CA ALA A 994 73.20 -69.16 -17.76
C ALA A 994 73.49 -67.80 -18.44
N GLY A 995 74.73 -67.31 -18.32
CA GLY A 995 75.15 -66.00 -18.84
C GLY A 995 76.66 -65.89 -19.03
N SER A 996 77.09 -64.78 -19.63
CA SER A 996 78.49 -64.44 -19.87
C SER A 996 78.81 -63.12 -19.17
N PHE A 997 79.86 -63.10 -18.37
CA PHE A 997 80.38 -61.91 -17.71
C PHE A 997 81.78 -61.62 -18.28
N ASN A 998 82.03 -60.40 -18.75
CA ASN A 998 83.36 -59.92 -19.13
C ASN A 998 83.78 -58.81 -18.17
N GLY A 999 84.60 -59.16 -17.19
CA GLY A 999 85.34 -58.25 -16.32
C GLY A 999 86.66 -58.93 -15.93
N ALA A 1000 87.79 -58.24 -16.08
CA ALA A 1000 89.06 -58.73 -15.57
C ALA A 1000 89.11 -58.48 -14.05
N HIS A 1001 89.63 -59.47 -13.31
CA HIS A 1001 89.71 -59.46 -11.84
C HIS A 1001 90.66 -58.42 -11.28
#